data_AF-A0A2H3JJL9-F1
#
_entry.id   AF-A0A2H3JJL9-F1
#
_cell.length_a   1.000
_cell.length_b   1.000
_cell.length_c   1.000
_cell.angle_alpha   90.00
_cell.angle_beta   90.00
_cell.angle_gamma   90.00
#
_symmetry.space_group_name_H-M   'P 1'
#
loop_
_entity.id
_entity.type
_entity.pdbx_description
1 polymer ?
#
loop_
_entity_poly.entity_id
_entity_poly.type
_entity_poly.pdbx_seq_one_letter_code
_entity_poly.pdbx_strand_id
1 'polypeptide(L)'
;MTSSEVPYSVVDELANAAVKLLNRIVNVGHKRIVRILGLDDGTGALHDALCSILEAISDHRLTLVYIAAVNQKDMVLPPLARPVEIASLEALSSSLPVASVDLVVYICTSAQGVPCGSDLQSLSALLLPGGYLILAGPEGKLALMSSFRSLSPSRDTSDSDDWSIVPSPEGEASLSFTRSFTSLTQSAQKDLKLTSWLTIPPDFAIVVAQAESVAFALSASINPTIPTFEVIPYTLGGEMGVQDTLRNLDAFERVQVWFVAAEGINADAARGFTRSLRREVPQWDIGLATFASILPQAQWTRILHNIGSIPGMEPEIFIDAKYQPHVPRFAMALDPSPSSLVSRRKRSSLLPHRVQIDVIACSVWCDVYGVVGRVMECNESDSTLLHSIVVTVATAHPTTTLSVHSRAVTLVPTEVDAPFTAFISIAFVIVGVALGPKRIQNAPSRYSGRVIVTHCDTPIAQAIIWLCDILAISPIAVPSNHSPVRFASLELGAGDTVITGFDAADRTLESFASEGTRIFRWSSDTHLAHLLASDPGLIGEILEAFVSRIGGYPLPDLQLLPSSYVVPSEEASTLFKPDAAYLLIGGIGSLGLHITLWMYQKGARYIVLTSRSGRNSLRRANDTLAIRILGYLESRNDLTLQLEQSDATLSESLAQLLMKIKQPVVGCMLLSAVLSDRSFWKQDAANFDIVYRPKIQAFEVLESSMDINCLDFLIIFSSISTFGNAGQTNYSAANTVLDGKVSGYRNAFSMVAPAVTDKICACLEDGLLLMADKPFDLYIPDLKWDLVQEQLGPSPLYDHLVRGSSLSSLARVENSGNTRETLENIVRDHLKIAKEDFSPDVPFTSYGIDSLSAGRLSFALRPFLSATSMQLLGDISLTGLEGRIKSHSENAEVAQPRRSEDMFEWKELNRPGEALVKLVDYGDDPLIFVHGASGNIVPFMPLQQRFTTSLWALQTTPDTPMHSLDAMANFYLAAIRAARPAGPYRLGAYSGTALIAFMIAQKLLAAGDAVVQLAILDHFPVLFASPYMQPDEETVRARTPGSAMTRRALESMLAMYRAEASPIRHRLAQEFEDAAEGRDAPEYMQMWWYAFKRTAIGIYEFMFGLLPEDKPYSVYALREALVEWMRLIHVPVTLFIASDGVAKGIPPEVLEEWGDFGLHKVYPDGQIVHVKGTHFTMFDTDELAQPLQAAWSPASK
;
A
#
# COMPACT_ATOMS: atom_id res chain seq x y z
N MET A 1 31.36 -27.31 -31.61
CA MET A 1 29.91 -27.42 -31.33
C MET A 1 29.61 -26.39 -30.26
N THR A 2 28.93 -25.31 -30.61
CA THR A 2 28.64 -24.16 -29.73
C THR A 2 27.13 -24.00 -29.65
N SER A 3 26.52 -24.71 -28.70
CA SER A 3 25.21 -24.43 -28.06
C SER A 3 25.06 -25.40 -26.89
N SER A 4 25.57 -25.02 -25.71
CA SER A 4 25.49 -25.77 -24.45
C SER A 4 24.14 -25.56 -23.78
N GLU A 5 23.05 -26.01 -24.40
CA GLU A 5 21.74 -26.03 -23.75
C GLU A 5 21.64 -27.29 -22.87
N VAL A 6 21.30 -27.10 -21.59
CA VAL A 6 20.95 -28.21 -20.70
C VAL A 6 19.67 -28.86 -21.21
N PRO A 7 19.62 -30.19 -21.40
CA PRO A 7 18.41 -30.84 -21.90
C PRO A 7 17.22 -30.57 -20.97
N TYR A 8 16.05 -30.23 -21.51
CA TYR A 8 14.82 -30.03 -20.74
C TYR A 8 14.50 -31.19 -19.79
N SER A 9 14.82 -32.43 -20.17
CA SER A 9 14.65 -33.61 -19.32
C SER A 9 15.48 -33.57 -18.02
N VAL A 10 16.66 -32.93 -18.05
CA VAL A 10 17.51 -32.73 -16.87
C VAL A 10 16.89 -31.71 -15.92
N VAL A 11 16.35 -30.63 -16.48
CA VAL A 11 15.65 -29.57 -15.73
C VAL A 11 14.43 -30.14 -15.01
N ASP A 12 13.61 -30.93 -15.71
CA ASP A 12 12.42 -31.59 -15.16
C ASP A 12 12.75 -32.60 -14.05
N GLU A 13 13.77 -33.43 -14.24
CA GLU A 13 14.17 -34.42 -13.23
C GLU A 13 14.77 -33.76 -11.99
N LEU A 14 15.55 -32.70 -12.16
CA LEU A 14 16.08 -31.89 -11.07
C LEU A 14 14.95 -31.24 -10.27
N ALA A 15 13.97 -30.64 -10.95
CA ALA A 15 12.81 -30.05 -10.31
C ALA A 15 12.03 -31.11 -9.51
N ASN A 16 11.79 -32.28 -10.09
CA ASN A 16 11.13 -33.40 -9.42
C ASN A 16 11.89 -33.90 -8.17
N ALA A 17 13.22 -33.99 -8.24
CA ALA A 17 14.04 -34.39 -7.10
C ALA A 17 13.97 -33.35 -5.96
N ALA A 18 14.08 -32.06 -6.29
CA ALA A 18 13.96 -30.96 -5.34
C ALA A 18 12.57 -30.94 -4.68
N VAL A 19 11.48 -31.06 -5.45
CA VAL A 19 10.10 -31.10 -4.95
C VAL A 19 9.87 -32.26 -3.98
N LYS A 20 10.38 -33.46 -4.29
CA LYS A 20 10.26 -34.62 -3.39
C LYS A 20 10.99 -34.40 -2.07
N LEU A 21 12.19 -33.82 -2.10
CA LEU A 21 12.96 -33.51 -0.90
C LEU A 21 12.31 -32.40 -0.08
N LEU A 22 11.80 -31.35 -0.74
CA LEU A 22 11.10 -30.25 -0.09
C LEU A 22 9.82 -30.75 0.59
N ASN A 23 9.03 -31.59 -0.09
CA ASN A 23 7.89 -32.27 0.53
C ASN A 23 8.30 -33.12 1.75
N ARG A 24 9.47 -33.77 1.72
CA ARG A 24 9.99 -34.52 2.87
C ARG A 24 10.42 -33.58 4.01
N ILE A 25 11.15 -32.50 3.73
CA ILE A 25 11.58 -31.49 4.72
C ILE A 25 10.35 -30.89 5.42
N VAL A 26 9.31 -30.57 4.65
CA VAL A 26 8.08 -29.94 5.15
C VAL A 26 7.25 -30.91 5.98
N ASN A 27 7.03 -32.14 5.48
CA ASN A 27 6.19 -33.13 6.17
C ASN A 27 6.86 -33.73 7.41
N VAL A 28 8.19 -33.91 7.41
CA VAL A 28 8.93 -34.48 8.54
C VAL A 28 9.28 -33.42 9.59
N GLY A 29 9.58 -32.19 9.16
CA GLY A 29 10.02 -31.11 10.04
C GLY A 29 8.94 -30.12 10.48
N HIS A 30 7.69 -30.25 9.99
CA HIS A 30 6.63 -29.25 10.15
C HIS A 30 7.06 -27.82 9.76
N LYS A 31 8.07 -27.70 8.88
CA LYS A 31 8.63 -26.41 8.48
C LYS A 31 7.68 -25.69 7.54
N ARG A 32 7.43 -24.40 7.82
CA ARG A 32 6.65 -23.50 6.95
C ARG A 32 7.53 -22.55 6.13
N ILE A 33 8.82 -22.46 6.46
CA ILE A 33 9.80 -21.64 5.75
C ILE A 33 10.96 -22.56 5.37
N VAL A 34 11.38 -22.51 4.11
CA VAL A 34 12.52 -23.28 3.60
C VAL A 34 13.47 -22.35 2.85
N ARG A 35 14.74 -22.35 3.25
CA ARG A 35 15.81 -21.58 2.63
C ARG A 35 16.55 -22.45 1.62
N ILE A 36 16.54 -22.04 0.36
CA ILE A 36 17.18 -22.76 -0.74
C ILE A 36 18.27 -21.88 -1.32
N LEU A 37 19.52 -22.34 -1.35
CA LEU A 37 20.59 -21.71 -2.12
C LEU A 37 20.70 -22.43 -3.46
N GLY A 38 20.60 -21.69 -4.56
CA GLY A 38 20.94 -22.25 -5.86
C GLY A 38 22.14 -21.57 -6.50
N LEU A 39 22.92 -22.39 -7.17
CA LEU A 39 24.23 -22.09 -7.73
C LEU A 39 24.33 -22.70 -9.13
N ASP A 40 24.87 -21.94 -10.09
CA ASP A 40 25.19 -22.44 -11.41
C ASP A 40 26.63 -22.10 -11.81
N ASP A 41 27.12 -22.71 -12.90
CA ASP A 41 28.44 -22.42 -13.46
C ASP A 41 28.46 -21.17 -14.36
N GLY A 42 27.48 -20.27 -14.22
CA GLY A 42 27.34 -19.04 -15.00
C GLY A 42 26.64 -19.22 -16.35
N THR A 43 25.96 -20.34 -16.58
CA THR A 43 25.28 -20.67 -17.85
C THR A 43 23.80 -20.33 -17.88
N GLY A 44 23.18 -19.96 -16.75
CA GLY A 44 21.77 -19.59 -16.66
C GLY A 44 20.81 -20.79 -16.60
N ALA A 45 21.29 -22.03 -16.75
CA ALA A 45 20.45 -23.23 -16.76
C ALA A 45 19.68 -23.49 -15.45
N LEU A 46 20.15 -22.91 -14.34
CA LEU A 46 19.45 -22.94 -13.08
C LEU A 46 18.17 -22.09 -13.11
N HIS A 47 18.13 -20.99 -13.87
CA HIS A 47 16.96 -20.13 -13.97
C HIS A 47 15.69 -20.90 -14.37
N ASP A 48 15.78 -21.74 -15.40
CA ASP A 48 14.64 -22.52 -15.90
C ASP A 48 14.19 -23.59 -14.89
N ALA A 49 15.13 -24.26 -14.22
CA ALA A 49 14.83 -25.23 -13.17
C ALA A 49 14.15 -24.59 -11.96
N LEU A 50 14.51 -23.35 -11.63
CA LEU A 50 13.93 -22.62 -10.51
C LEU A 50 12.48 -22.27 -10.73
N CYS A 51 12.10 -21.84 -11.94
CA CYS A 51 10.70 -21.56 -12.26
C CYS A 51 9.85 -22.82 -12.05
N SER A 52 10.29 -23.98 -12.55
CA SER A 52 9.57 -25.24 -12.35
C SER A 52 9.54 -25.72 -10.88
N ILE A 53 10.62 -25.52 -10.12
CA ILE A 53 10.65 -25.82 -8.67
C ILE A 53 9.69 -24.92 -7.90
N LEU A 54 9.67 -23.61 -8.20
CA LEU A 54 8.80 -22.64 -7.54
C LEU A 54 7.32 -22.89 -7.89
N GLU A 55 7.02 -23.22 -9.15
CA GLU A 55 5.67 -23.58 -9.61
C GLU A 55 5.17 -24.89 -9.00
N ALA A 56 6.01 -25.93 -8.95
CA ALA A 56 5.61 -27.22 -8.38
C ALA A 56 5.39 -27.18 -6.85
N ILE A 57 5.90 -26.15 -6.18
CA ILE A 57 5.85 -25.96 -4.71
C ILE A 57 4.88 -24.84 -4.34
N SER A 58 4.12 -24.32 -5.31
CA SER A 58 3.06 -23.31 -5.11
C SER A 58 1.84 -23.83 -4.33
N ASP A 59 2.01 -24.77 -3.40
CA ASP A 59 1.08 -24.95 -2.31
C ASP A 59 1.30 -23.77 -1.35
N HIS A 60 0.27 -22.94 -1.15
CA HIS A 60 0.31 -21.67 -0.40
C HIS A 60 0.82 -21.77 1.06
N ARG A 61 1.22 -22.96 1.51
CA ARG A 61 1.61 -23.30 2.88
C ARG A 61 3.10 -23.06 3.18
N LEU A 62 3.91 -22.72 2.17
CA LEU A 62 5.37 -22.66 2.27
C LEU A 62 5.93 -21.30 1.81
N THR A 63 6.73 -20.67 2.66
CA THR A 63 7.54 -19.50 2.26
C THR A 63 8.93 -19.97 1.84
N LEU A 64 9.23 -19.83 0.55
CA LEU A 64 10.54 -20.14 0.01
C LEU A 64 11.42 -18.89 0.05
N VAL A 65 12.57 -18.99 0.69
CA VAL A 65 13.63 -17.97 0.60
C VAL A 65 14.69 -18.54 -0.33
N TYR A 66 14.60 -18.16 -1.59
CA TYR A 66 15.57 -18.59 -2.58
C TYR A 66 16.74 -17.60 -2.59
N ILE A 67 17.96 -18.11 -2.46
CA ILE A 67 19.20 -17.33 -2.56
C ILE A 67 19.85 -17.74 -3.88
N ALA A 68 19.94 -16.81 -4.82
CA ALA A 68 20.60 -17.02 -6.09
C ALA A 68 22.01 -16.47 -5.99
N ALA A 69 23.02 -17.30 -6.20
CA ALA A 69 24.37 -16.79 -6.29
C ALA A 69 24.66 -16.41 -7.75
N VAL A 70 24.90 -15.12 -8.00
CA VAL A 70 24.98 -14.58 -9.36
C VAL A 70 26.42 -14.18 -9.67
N ASN A 71 26.99 -14.74 -10.74
CA ASN A 71 28.33 -14.41 -11.22
C ASN A 71 28.32 -13.37 -12.36
N GLN A 72 27.14 -12.99 -12.85
CA GLN A 72 26.94 -12.00 -13.93
C GLN A 72 25.89 -10.95 -13.56
N LYS A 73 26.21 -9.66 -13.75
CA LYS A 73 25.37 -8.52 -13.33
C LYS A 73 23.99 -8.43 -14.00
N ASP A 74 23.72 -9.23 -15.03
CA ASP A 74 22.55 -9.06 -15.91
C ASP A 74 21.51 -10.21 -15.80
N MET A 75 21.62 -11.10 -14.82
CA MET A 75 20.67 -12.22 -14.67
C MET A 75 19.35 -11.76 -14.03
N VAL A 76 18.24 -11.89 -14.78
CA VAL A 76 16.89 -11.62 -14.26
C VAL A 76 16.47 -12.79 -13.38
N LEU A 77 16.29 -12.55 -12.08
CA LEU A 77 15.87 -13.57 -11.12
C LEU A 77 14.34 -13.62 -10.96
N PRO A 78 13.76 -14.78 -10.59
CA PRO A 78 12.34 -14.87 -10.25
C PRO A 78 11.96 -13.91 -9.10
N PRO A 79 10.70 -13.43 -8.99
CA PRO A 79 10.28 -12.45 -7.98
C PRO A 79 10.50 -12.86 -6.51
N LEU A 80 10.65 -14.16 -6.25
CA LEU A 80 10.84 -14.76 -4.91
C LEU A 80 12.32 -15.01 -4.57
N ALA A 81 13.25 -14.70 -5.47
CA ALA A 81 14.68 -14.92 -5.32
C ALA A 81 15.41 -13.69 -4.76
N ARG A 82 16.35 -13.92 -3.83
CA ARG A 82 17.30 -12.93 -3.32
C ARG A 82 18.66 -13.15 -3.98
N PRO A 83 19.19 -12.18 -4.74
CA PRO A 83 20.54 -12.28 -5.26
C PRO A 83 21.56 -12.16 -4.13
N VAL A 84 22.61 -12.97 -4.20
CA VAL A 84 23.85 -12.81 -3.44
C VAL A 84 24.99 -12.81 -4.45
N GLU A 85 25.74 -11.72 -4.51
CA GLU A 85 26.95 -11.68 -5.35
C GLU A 85 28.02 -12.56 -4.71
N ILE A 86 28.55 -13.51 -5.49
CA ILE A 86 29.68 -14.35 -5.06
C ILE A 86 30.80 -14.25 -6.09
N ALA A 87 32.02 -14.02 -5.61
CA ALA A 87 33.20 -13.97 -6.48
C ALA A 87 33.72 -15.37 -6.84
N SER A 88 33.51 -16.35 -5.96
CA SER A 88 33.88 -17.77 -6.14
C SER A 88 33.12 -18.66 -5.14
N LEU A 89 33.10 -19.98 -5.36
CA LEU A 89 32.53 -20.94 -4.42
C LEU A 89 33.26 -20.94 -3.05
N GLU A 90 34.56 -20.69 -3.02
CA GLU A 90 35.32 -20.56 -1.76
C GLU A 90 34.93 -19.29 -0.97
N ALA A 91 34.50 -18.23 -1.67
CA ALA A 91 34.01 -16.98 -1.07
C ALA A 91 32.54 -17.04 -0.59
N LEU A 92 31.87 -18.18 -0.74
CA LEU A 92 30.51 -18.37 -0.22
C LEU A 92 30.45 -18.18 1.31
N SER A 93 31.46 -18.70 2.02
CA SER A 93 31.54 -18.62 3.48
C SER A 93 31.71 -17.19 4.02
N SER A 94 32.20 -16.26 3.20
CA SER A 94 32.27 -14.83 3.55
C SER A 94 30.98 -14.06 3.23
N SER A 95 30.13 -14.60 2.36
CA SER A 95 28.93 -13.91 1.86
C SER A 95 27.64 -14.42 2.51
N LEU A 96 27.63 -15.67 2.97
CA LEU A 96 26.52 -16.29 3.68
C LEU A 96 26.98 -16.88 5.03
N PRO A 97 26.16 -16.78 6.10
CA PRO A 97 26.48 -17.41 7.37
C PRO A 97 26.57 -18.94 7.23
N VAL A 98 27.45 -19.55 8.04
CA VAL A 98 27.49 -21.01 8.24
C VAL A 98 26.12 -21.49 8.75
N ALA A 99 25.70 -22.69 8.34
CA ALA A 99 24.43 -23.32 8.75
C ALA A 99 23.19 -22.43 8.53
N SER A 100 23.08 -21.82 7.35
CA SER A 100 22.03 -20.85 7.01
C SER A 100 20.94 -21.38 6.08
N VAL A 101 21.16 -22.51 5.40
CA VAL A 101 20.25 -23.02 4.34
C VAL A 101 19.79 -24.46 4.57
N ASP A 102 18.57 -24.77 4.14
CA ASP A 102 17.96 -26.11 4.25
C ASP A 102 18.34 -27.02 3.07
N LEU A 103 18.47 -26.41 1.89
CA LEU A 103 18.73 -27.08 0.63
C LEU A 103 19.71 -26.26 -0.21
N VAL A 104 20.75 -26.91 -0.74
CA VAL A 104 21.65 -26.34 -1.74
C VAL A 104 21.43 -27.08 -3.06
N VAL A 105 21.22 -26.35 -4.15
CA VAL A 105 21.07 -26.90 -5.52
C VAL A 105 22.17 -26.33 -6.39
N TYR A 106 23.05 -27.17 -6.91
CA TYR A 106 24.16 -26.77 -7.78
C TYR A 106 24.05 -27.45 -9.14
N ILE A 107 24.05 -26.67 -10.22
CA ILE A 107 24.06 -27.18 -11.59
C ILE A 107 25.36 -26.80 -12.28
N CYS A 108 26.02 -27.76 -12.92
CA CYS A 108 27.14 -27.50 -13.82
C CYS A 108 26.87 -28.10 -15.20
N THR A 109 27.22 -27.34 -16.24
CA THR A 109 27.02 -27.72 -17.64
C THR A 109 28.33 -28.10 -18.31
N SER A 110 29.46 -27.66 -17.74
CA SER A 110 30.80 -27.93 -18.24
C SER A 110 31.60 -28.86 -17.32
N ALA A 111 32.54 -29.62 -17.91
CA ALA A 111 33.46 -30.47 -17.15
C ALA A 111 34.48 -29.69 -16.28
N GLN A 112 34.55 -28.36 -16.44
CA GLN A 112 35.37 -27.46 -15.63
C GLN A 112 34.59 -26.87 -14.43
N GLY A 113 33.25 -26.89 -14.46
CA GLY A 113 32.39 -26.35 -13.40
C GLY A 113 32.00 -27.35 -12.29
N VAL A 114 32.57 -28.57 -12.28
CA VAL A 114 32.28 -29.57 -11.22
C VAL A 114 33.01 -29.19 -9.94
N PRO A 115 32.32 -29.04 -8.78
CA PRO A 115 32.93 -28.60 -7.53
C PRO A 115 33.97 -29.61 -7.03
N CYS A 116 35.11 -29.10 -6.55
CA CYS A 116 36.20 -29.90 -6.00
C CYS A 116 36.12 -30.01 -4.47
N GLY A 117 37.12 -30.62 -3.82
CA GLY A 117 37.09 -30.92 -2.38
C GLY A 117 36.86 -29.71 -1.46
N SER A 118 37.50 -28.56 -1.74
CA SER A 118 37.30 -27.32 -0.96
C SER A 118 35.92 -26.68 -1.20
N ASP A 119 35.41 -26.77 -2.44
CA ASP A 119 34.07 -26.29 -2.79
C ASP A 119 32.99 -27.09 -2.04
N LEU A 120 33.11 -28.43 -2.01
CA LEU A 120 32.16 -29.30 -1.31
C LEU A 120 32.15 -29.04 0.20
N GLN A 121 33.30 -28.73 0.80
CA GLN A 121 33.40 -28.34 2.22
C GLN A 121 32.73 -26.99 2.49
N SER A 122 32.85 -26.05 1.56
CA SER A 122 32.20 -24.73 1.65
C SER A 122 30.68 -24.87 1.52
N LEU A 123 30.20 -25.70 0.58
CA LEU A 123 28.78 -25.99 0.39
C LEU A 123 28.17 -26.75 1.57
N SER A 124 28.90 -27.70 2.16
CA SER A 124 28.43 -28.44 3.33
C SER A 124 28.33 -27.56 4.58
N ALA A 125 29.26 -26.61 4.76
CA ALA A 125 29.24 -25.69 5.90
C ALA A 125 28.01 -24.74 5.89
N LEU A 126 27.40 -24.48 4.74
CA LEU A 126 26.20 -23.65 4.64
C LEU A 126 24.94 -24.40 5.08
N LEU A 127 24.93 -25.73 5.01
CA LEU A 127 23.75 -26.52 5.33
C LEU A 127 23.48 -26.54 6.83
N LEU A 128 22.21 -26.33 7.18
CA LEU A 128 21.71 -26.66 8.51
C LEU A 128 21.93 -28.16 8.78
N PRO A 129 22.12 -28.57 10.04
CA PRO A 129 22.19 -29.99 10.40
C PRO A 129 20.97 -30.76 9.86
N GLY A 130 21.23 -31.85 9.12
CA GLY A 130 20.19 -32.62 8.43
C GLY A 130 19.67 -32.04 7.10
N GLY A 131 20.21 -30.90 6.64
CA GLY A 131 19.93 -30.28 5.34
C GLY A 131 20.46 -31.08 4.15
N TYR A 132 20.05 -30.69 2.93
CA TYR A 132 20.31 -31.47 1.71
C TYR A 132 21.14 -30.71 0.68
N LEU A 133 22.00 -31.41 -0.05
CA LEU A 133 22.75 -30.93 -1.21
C LEU A 133 22.32 -31.71 -2.46
N ILE A 134 21.96 -31.00 -3.53
CA ILE A 134 21.70 -31.56 -4.85
C ILE A 134 22.77 -31.05 -5.82
N LEU A 135 23.48 -31.95 -6.48
CA LEU A 135 24.45 -31.64 -7.54
C LEU A 135 23.98 -32.25 -8.85
N ALA A 136 23.98 -31.46 -9.94
CA ALA A 136 23.62 -31.91 -11.28
C ALA A 136 24.73 -31.56 -12.29
N GLY A 137 25.17 -32.51 -13.11
CA GLY A 137 26.29 -32.30 -14.04
C GLY A 137 26.65 -33.51 -14.92
N PRO A 138 27.71 -33.40 -15.75
CA PRO A 138 28.14 -34.48 -16.63
C PRO A 138 28.53 -35.77 -15.89
N GLU A 139 27.96 -36.91 -16.29
CA GLU A 139 28.05 -38.20 -15.60
C GLU A 139 29.50 -38.66 -15.41
N GLY A 140 30.34 -38.56 -16.44
CA GLY A 140 31.73 -39.07 -16.40
C GLY A 140 32.61 -38.46 -15.29
N LYS A 141 32.31 -37.23 -14.82
CA LYS A 141 33.03 -36.58 -13.71
C LYS A 141 32.33 -36.68 -12.38
N LEU A 142 30.99 -36.65 -12.34
CA LEU A 142 30.26 -36.97 -11.11
C LEU A 142 30.48 -38.43 -10.72
N ALA A 143 30.72 -39.34 -11.67
CA ALA A 143 30.97 -40.76 -11.42
C ALA A 143 32.21 -40.99 -10.53
N LEU A 144 33.16 -40.06 -10.48
CA LEU A 144 34.25 -40.09 -9.51
C LEU A 144 33.75 -39.94 -8.05
N MET A 145 32.61 -39.28 -7.84
CA MET A 145 31.88 -39.26 -6.56
C MET A 145 31.16 -40.61 -6.29
N SER A 146 30.82 -41.41 -7.30
CA SER A 146 30.24 -42.75 -7.05
C SER A 146 31.20 -43.69 -6.31
N SER A 147 32.52 -43.43 -6.40
CA SER A 147 33.59 -44.06 -5.60
C SER A 147 33.45 -43.85 -4.08
N PHE A 148 32.59 -42.91 -3.63
CA PHE A 148 32.21 -42.76 -2.21
C PHE A 148 31.57 -44.03 -1.63
N ARG A 149 31.09 -44.95 -2.47
CA ARG A 149 30.52 -46.24 -2.02
C ARG A 149 31.56 -47.30 -1.60
N SER A 150 32.84 -47.20 -2.01
CA SER A 150 33.74 -48.37 -1.97
C SER A 150 35.01 -48.26 -1.12
N LEU A 151 35.20 -47.21 -0.31
CA LEU A 151 36.35 -47.14 0.61
C LEU A 151 35.91 -47.46 2.05
N SER A 152 35.93 -48.75 2.38
CA SER A 152 36.07 -49.21 3.76
C SER A 152 37.49 -48.86 4.26
N PRO A 153 37.67 -48.49 5.54
CA PRO A 153 38.98 -48.10 6.05
C PRO A 153 39.85 -49.36 6.17
N SER A 154 40.85 -49.50 5.30
CA SER A 154 41.89 -50.52 5.47
C SER A 154 43.23 -49.85 5.79
N ARG A 155 43.91 -50.46 6.77
CA ARG A 155 45.22 -50.08 7.32
C ARG A 155 46.35 -50.51 6.38
N ASP A 156 47.45 -49.76 6.47
CA ASP A 156 48.82 -50.08 6.03
C ASP A 156 49.08 -50.19 4.51
N THR A 157 50.02 -49.39 4.01
CA THR A 157 51.34 -49.87 3.54
C THR A 157 52.22 -48.73 3.03
N SER A 158 53.49 -48.83 3.38
CA SER A 158 54.66 -48.10 2.88
C SER A 158 55.03 -48.53 1.45
N ASP A 159 55.53 -47.59 0.65
CA ASP A 159 56.76 -47.70 -0.19
C ASP A 159 56.74 -46.81 -1.46
N SER A 160 57.96 -46.59 -1.95
CA SER A 160 58.58 -45.55 -2.77
C SER A 160 58.20 -45.42 -4.26
N ASP A 161 58.39 -44.19 -4.77
CA ASP A 161 58.96 -43.72 -6.06
C ASP A 161 58.57 -44.35 -7.41
N ASP A 162 58.03 -43.53 -8.33
CA ASP A 162 58.70 -43.06 -9.56
C ASP A 162 57.75 -42.26 -10.48
N TRP A 163 58.21 -41.14 -11.04
CA TRP A 163 57.50 -40.26 -11.98
C TRP A 163 58.21 -40.24 -13.32
N SER A 164 57.50 -40.37 -14.44
CA SER A 164 58.03 -40.03 -15.77
C SER A 164 56.95 -39.46 -16.71
N ILE A 165 57.36 -38.45 -17.49
CA ILE A 165 56.58 -37.76 -18.52
C ILE A 165 56.95 -38.36 -19.88
N VAL A 166 55.96 -38.70 -20.71
CA VAL A 166 56.15 -38.98 -22.14
C VAL A 166 55.19 -38.11 -22.95
N PRO A 167 55.65 -37.26 -23.89
CA PRO A 167 54.77 -36.54 -24.80
C PRO A 167 54.40 -37.45 -25.98
N SER A 168 53.10 -37.52 -26.32
CA SER A 168 52.63 -38.13 -27.57
C SER A 168 52.32 -37.03 -28.61
N PRO A 169 52.63 -37.24 -29.90
CA PRO A 169 52.48 -36.23 -30.93
C PRO A 169 51.10 -36.32 -31.58
N GLU A 170 50.03 -36.01 -30.84
CA GLU A 170 48.70 -35.75 -31.40
C GLU A 170 47.80 -35.10 -30.33
N GLY A 171 47.86 -33.77 -30.23
CA GLY A 171 46.74 -32.86 -29.99
C GLY A 171 45.76 -32.97 -28.80
N GLU A 172 45.77 -34.00 -27.95
CA GLU A 172 44.85 -34.12 -26.80
C GLU A 172 45.61 -34.24 -25.47
N ALA A 173 45.46 -33.23 -24.61
CA ALA A 173 46.00 -33.25 -23.25
C ALA A 173 45.15 -34.15 -22.34
N SER A 174 45.48 -35.45 -22.31
CA SER A 174 45.07 -36.36 -21.25
C SER A 174 45.84 -36.00 -19.96
N LEU A 175 45.17 -35.32 -19.02
CA LEU A 175 45.67 -35.08 -17.67
C LEU A 175 45.29 -36.26 -16.77
N SER A 176 46.26 -37.10 -16.41
CA SER A 176 46.10 -38.13 -15.39
C SER A 176 45.97 -37.49 -13.99
N PHE A 177 44.75 -37.43 -13.46
CA PHE A 177 44.41 -36.81 -12.17
C PHE A 177 44.01 -37.89 -11.15
N THR A 178 44.97 -38.55 -10.48
CA THR A 178 44.61 -39.71 -9.61
C THR A 178 45.32 -39.78 -8.25
N ARG A 179 46.07 -38.78 -7.81
CA ARG A 179 46.64 -38.78 -6.43
C ARG A 179 46.26 -37.59 -5.53
N SER A 180 46.07 -36.38 -6.07
CA SER A 180 45.73 -35.20 -5.24
C SER A 180 44.24 -35.09 -4.90
N PHE A 181 43.36 -35.72 -5.67
CA PHE A 181 41.91 -35.64 -5.46
C PHE A 181 41.46 -36.50 -4.26
N THR A 182 42.11 -37.65 -4.04
CA THR A 182 41.71 -38.65 -3.03
C THR A 182 41.98 -38.20 -1.58
N SER A 183 43.01 -37.38 -1.34
CA SER A 183 43.33 -36.86 0.01
C SER A 183 42.45 -35.68 0.43
N LEU A 184 42.02 -34.84 -0.53
CA LEU A 184 41.12 -33.71 -0.29
C LEU A 184 39.66 -34.15 -0.09
N THR A 185 39.22 -35.24 -0.73
CA THR A 185 37.86 -35.79 -0.54
C THR A 185 37.64 -36.51 0.79
N GLN A 186 38.70 -36.91 1.51
CA GLN A 186 38.58 -37.60 2.80
C GLN A 186 38.15 -36.68 3.96
N SER A 187 38.43 -35.38 3.93
CA SER A 187 37.98 -34.46 5.00
C SER A 187 36.50 -34.12 4.90
N ALA A 188 35.99 -33.86 3.68
CA ALA A 188 34.57 -33.61 3.40
C ALA A 188 33.67 -34.85 3.63
N GLN A 189 34.27 -36.06 3.63
CA GLN A 189 33.57 -37.33 3.84
C GLN A 189 32.96 -37.48 5.26
N LYS A 190 33.35 -36.65 6.23
CA LYS A 190 32.77 -36.66 7.58
C LYS A 190 31.41 -35.96 7.68
N ASP A 191 31.10 -35.02 6.79
CA ASP A 191 29.99 -34.08 7.01
C ASP A 191 28.78 -34.33 6.09
N LEU A 192 28.94 -35.08 4.99
CA LEU A 192 27.88 -35.37 4.01
C LEU A 192 27.70 -36.86 3.72
N LYS A 193 26.46 -37.34 3.76
CA LYS A 193 26.07 -38.72 3.41
C LYS A 193 25.30 -38.76 2.09
N LEU A 194 25.80 -39.54 1.12
CA LEU A 194 25.10 -39.78 -0.15
C LEU A 194 23.77 -40.54 0.07
N THR A 195 22.68 -40.03 -0.49
CA THR A 195 21.32 -40.57 -0.33
C THR A 195 20.70 -41.10 -1.62
N SER A 196 20.94 -40.46 -2.78
CA SER A 196 20.46 -40.94 -4.09
C SER A 196 21.36 -40.55 -5.26
N TRP A 197 21.25 -41.31 -6.36
CA TRP A 197 21.97 -41.14 -7.63
C TRP A 197 21.05 -41.46 -8.81
N LEU A 198 21.00 -40.59 -9.83
CA LEU A 198 20.21 -40.77 -11.05
C LEU A 198 21.05 -40.38 -12.29
N THR A 199 21.02 -41.22 -13.34
CA THR A 199 21.71 -40.99 -14.61
C THR A 199 20.69 -40.62 -15.70
N ILE A 200 20.97 -39.58 -16.47
CA ILE A 200 20.13 -39.01 -17.53
C ILE A 200 20.91 -39.03 -18.86
N PRO A 201 20.49 -39.83 -19.86
CA PRO A 201 21.16 -39.91 -21.16
C PRO A 201 21.17 -38.58 -21.95
N PRO A 202 22.22 -38.27 -22.74
CA PRO A 202 23.32 -39.18 -23.07
C PRO A 202 24.44 -39.27 -22.01
N ASP A 203 24.67 -38.24 -21.17
CA ASP A 203 25.86 -38.19 -20.29
C ASP A 203 25.70 -37.23 -19.08
N PHE A 204 24.54 -37.19 -18.40
CA PHE A 204 24.27 -36.29 -17.26
C PHE A 204 23.86 -37.08 -16.01
N ALA A 205 24.11 -36.57 -14.80
CA ALA A 205 23.74 -37.22 -13.55
C ALA A 205 23.29 -36.23 -12.47
N ILE A 206 22.40 -36.69 -11.58
CA ILE A 206 21.92 -35.96 -10.40
C ILE A 206 22.29 -36.74 -9.13
N VAL A 207 22.92 -36.06 -8.18
CA VAL A 207 23.44 -36.59 -6.92
C VAL A 207 22.78 -35.87 -5.75
N VAL A 208 22.28 -36.61 -4.76
CA VAL A 208 21.71 -36.02 -3.53
C VAL A 208 22.48 -36.51 -2.31
N ALA A 209 22.96 -35.56 -1.50
CA ALA A 209 23.61 -35.81 -0.22
C ALA A 209 22.88 -35.11 0.94
N GLN A 210 23.08 -35.58 2.16
CA GLN A 210 22.49 -35.03 3.38
C GLN A 210 23.56 -34.75 4.44
N ALA A 211 23.49 -33.59 5.09
CA ALA A 211 24.36 -33.23 6.20
C ALA A 211 24.04 -34.03 7.49
N GLU A 212 25.03 -34.26 8.35
CA GLU A 212 24.81 -34.95 9.64
C GLU A 212 23.81 -34.20 10.55
N SER A 213 23.09 -34.93 11.41
CA SER A 213 22.02 -34.36 12.26
C SER A 213 22.53 -33.85 13.63
N VAL A 214 21.79 -32.90 14.24
CA VAL A 214 22.09 -32.29 15.56
C VAL A 214 22.32 -33.33 16.67
N ALA A 215 21.72 -34.52 16.56
CA ALA A 215 21.87 -35.60 17.54
C ALA A 215 23.33 -36.07 17.69
N PHE A 216 24.19 -35.87 16.68
CA PHE A 216 25.61 -36.19 16.75
C PHE A 216 26.46 -34.99 17.23
N ALA A 217 26.08 -33.75 16.87
CA ALA A 217 26.76 -32.51 17.29
C ALA A 217 26.72 -32.28 18.82
N LEU A 218 25.67 -32.75 19.51
CA LEU A 218 25.57 -32.71 20.98
C LEU A 218 26.64 -33.56 21.70
N SER A 219 27.41 -34.37 20.98
CA SER A 219 28.49 -35.22 21.51
C SER A 219 29.91 -34.66 21.28
N ALA A 220 30.07 -33.63 20.44
CA ALA A 220 31.37 -33.06 20.10
C ALA A 220 31.72 -31.89 21.04
N SER A 221 32.86 -31.99 21.74
CA SER A 221 33.40 -30.91 22.56
C SER A 221 34.06 -29.85 21.67
N ILE A 222 33.36 -28.75 21.42
CA ILE A 222 33.95 -27.56 20.78
C ILE A 222 34.42 -26.63 21.92
N ASN A 223 35.70 -26.24 21.90
CA ASN A 223 36.25 -25.21 22.78
C ASN A 223 36.07 -23.86 22.09
N PRO A 224 35.16 -22.98 22.52
CA PRO A 224 35.05 -21.65 21.94
C PRO A 224 36.09 -20.71 22.54
N THR A 225 36.74 -19.94 21.68
CA THR A 225 37.71 -18.87 22.01
C THR A 225 37.04 -17.51 22.25
N ILE A 226 35.82 -17.47 22.82
CA ILE A 226 35.10 -16.23 23.14
C ILE A 226 35.20 -15.97 24.65
N PRO A 227 35.59 -14.77 25.13
CA PRO A 227 36.00 -14.59 26.52
C PRO A 227 34.87 -14.61 27.58
N THR A 228 33.59 -14.45 27.20
CA THR A 228 32.49 -14.30 28.18
C THR A 228 31.15 -14.83 27.63
N PHE A 229 30.66 -15.95 28.21
CA PHE A 229 29.38 -16.59 27.92
C PHE A 229 28.54 -16.69 29.19
N GLU A 230 27.38 -16.04 29.23
CA GLU A 230 26.50 -15.98 30.39
C GLU A 230 25.11 -16.57 30.11
N VAL A 231 24.57 -17.33 31.07
CA VAL A 231 23.24 -17.94 30.98
C VAL A 231 22.38 -17.46 32.14
N ILE A 232 21.33 -16.70 31.83
CA ILE A 232 20.50 -16.02 32.82
C ILE A 232 19.08 -16.61 32.80
N PRO A 233 18.60 -17.21 33.92
CA PRO A 233 17.21 -17.62 34.01
C PRO A 233 16.29 -16.39 34.04
N TYR A 234 15.21 -16.43 33.28
CA TYR A 234 14.20 -15.38 33.23
C TYR A 234 12.88 -15.89 33.84
N THR A 235 12.36 -15.12 34.78
CA THR A 235 11.01 -15.28 35.33
C THR A 235 10.33 -13.92 35.36
N LEU A 236 9.05 -13.87 35.00
CA LEU A 236 8.25 -12.66 35.11
C LEU A 236 8.25 -12.15 36.57
N GLY A 237 8.57 -10.89 36.77
CA GLY A 237 8.76 -10.26 38.09
C GLY A 237 10.21 -10.34 38.62
N GLY A 238 11.09 -11.07 37.94
CA GLY A 238 12.53 -11.20 38.27
C GLY A 238 13.43 -10.20 37.54
N GLU A 239 12.86 -9.26 36.79
CA GLU A 239 13.60 -8.40 35.86
C GLU A 239 14.62 -7.50 36.57
N MET A 240 14.36 -7.07 37.80
CA MET A 240 15.34 -6.27 38.55
C MET A 240 16.57 -7.08 38.96
N GLY A 241 16.41 -8.38 39.26
CA GLY A 241 17.55 -9.27 39.48
C GLY A 241 18.37 -9.51 38.21
N VAL A 242 17.70 -9.59 37.05
CA VAL A 242 18.36 -9.60 35.74
C VAL A 242 19.14 -8.29 35.52
N GLN A 243 18.56 -7.14 35.84
CA GLN A 243 19.21 -5.83 35.73
C GLN A 243 20.51 -5.79 36.55
N ASP A 244 20.49 -6.27 37.79
CA ASP A 244 21.66 -6.33 38.65
C ASP A 244 22.74 -7.30 38.13
N THR A 245 22.32 -8.40 37.50
CA THR A 245 23.24 -9.38 36.90
C THR A 245 23.96 -8.77 35.69
N LEU A 246 23.21 -8.13 34.79
CA LEU A 246 23.75 -7.51 33.59
C LEU A 246 24.64 -6.29 33.88
N ARG A 247 24.42 -5.57 34.99
CA ARG A 247 25.29 -4.44 35.41
C ARG A 247 26.74 -4.85 35.69
N ASN A 248 26.99 -6.12 35.97
CA ASN A 248 28.33 -6.64 36.24
C ASN A 248 29.10 -7.02 34.96
N LEU A 249 28.44 -6.96 33.79
CA LEU A 249 29.05 -7.23 32.49
C LEU A 249 29.57 -5.93 31.88
N ASP A 250 30.69 -6.01 31.15
CA ASP A 250 31.21 -4.87 30.42
C ASP A 250 30.33 -4.59 29.19
N ALA A 251 29.74 -3.40 29.16
CA ALA A 251 28.88 -2.95 28.08
C ALA A 251 29.64 -2.63 26.78
N PHE A 252 30.97 -2.53 26.84
CA PHE A 252 31.85 -2.24 25.70
C PHE A 252 32.56 -3.48 25.14
N GLU A 253 32.46 -4.62 25.82
CA GLU A 253 32.95 -5.90 25.30
C GLU A 253 31.84 -6.67 24.59
N ARG A 254 32.23 -7.49 23.60
CA ARG A 254 31.32 -8.40 22.93
C ARG A 254 31.05 -9.61 23.82
N VAL A 255 29.91 -9.58 24.53
CA VAL A 255 29.46 -10.63 25.45
C VAL A 255 28.33 -11.44 24.81
N GLN A 256 28.34 -12.76 25.00
CA GLN A 256 27.23 -13.64 24.62
C GLN A 256 26.34 -13.91 25.84
N VAL A 257 25.07 -13.50 25.79
CA VAL A 257 24.12 -13.63 26.90
C VAL A 257 22.90 -14.43 26.44
N TRP A 258 22.65 -15.56 27.08
CA TRP A 258 21.48 -16.39 26.80
C TRP A 258 20.46 -16.36 27.94
N PHE A 259 19.25 -15.92 27.63
CA PHE A 259 18.12 -16.03 28.54
C PHE A 259 17.46 -17.39 28.45
N VAL A 260 17.04 -17.93 29.60
CA VAL A 260 16.33 -19.21 29.68
C VAL A 260 15.00 -19.05 30.41
N ALA A 261 13.91 -19.49 29.79
CA ALA A 261 12.59 -19.46 30.41
C ALA A 261 11.84 -20.79 30.20
N ALA A 262 11.03 -21.18 31.18
CA ALA A 262 10.06 -22.24 30.99
C ALA A 262 8.88 -21.74 30.14
N GLU A 263 8.33 -22.62 29.31
CA GLU A 263 7.13 -22.35 28.50
C GLU A 263 5.95 -21.84 29.36
N GLY A 264 5.09 -21.02 28.74
CA GLY A 264 4.04 -20.26 29.40
C GLY A 264 4.45 -18.81 29.68
N ILE A 265 3.86 -18.20 30.70
CA ILE A 265 3.96 -16.75 30.94
C ILE A 265 5.39 -16.21 31.05
N ASN A 266 6.33 -17.02 31.58
CA ASN A 266 7.74 -16.63 31.69
C ASN A 266 8.42 -16.59 30.32
N ALA A 267 8.18 -17.60 29.47
CA ALA A 267 8.66 -17.61 28.09
C ALA A 267 8.07 -16.44 27.30
N ASP A 268 6.76 -16.19 27.44
CA ASP A 268 6.10 -15.10 26.72
C ASP A 268 6.67 -13.74 27.13
N ALA A 269 6.83 -13.47 28.43
CA ALA A 269 7.48 -12.25 28.92
C ALA A 269 8.93 -12.13 28.41
N ALA A 270 9.70 -13.22 28.50
CA ALA A 270 11.09 -13.27 28.03
C ALA A 270 11.21 -12.94 26.54
N ARG A 271 10.27 -13.35 25.68
CA ARG A 271 10.28 -13.02 24.24
C ARG A 271 10.26 -11.52 24.02
N GLY A 272 9.26 -10.83 24.57
CA GLY A 272 9.12 -9.38 24.40
C GLY A 272 10.27 -8.60 25.07
N PHE A 273 10.70 -9.07 26.24
CA PHE A 273 11.83 -8.52 26.99
C PHE A 273 13.13 -8.59 26.18
N THR A 274 13.54 -9.78 25.76
CA THR A 274 14.83 -10.01 25.07
C THR A 274 14.86 -9.36 23.69
N ARG A 275 13.73 -9.35 22.95
CA ARG A 275 13.62 -8.63 21.67
C ARG A 275 13.87 -7.14 21.84
N SER A 276 13.38 -6.53 22.91
CA SER A 276 13.60 -5.10 23.20
C SER A 276 15.00 -4.84 23.73
N LEU A 277 15.52 -5.71 24.60
CA LEU A 277 16.87 -5.58 25.16
C LEU A 277 17.97 -5.69 24.08
N ARG A 278 17.80 -6.58 23.09
CA ARG A 278 18.66 -6.66 21.89
C ARG A 278 18.82 -5.32 21.17
N ARG A 279 17.75 -4.51 21.14
CA ARG A 279 17.78 -3.18 20.50
C ARG A 279 18.37 -2.10 21.40
N GLU A 280 18.40 -2.34 22.71
CA GLU A 280 18.97 -1.41 23.69
C GLU A 280 20.48 -1.59 23.87
N VAL A 281 20.99 -2.82 23.67
CA VAL A 281 22.41 -3.18 23.83
C VAL A 281 22.92 -3.95 22.60
N PRO A 282 23.06 -3.29 21.43
CA PRO A 282 23.36 -3.96 20.16
C PRO A 282 24.75 -4.61 20.08
N GLN A 283 25.66 -4.32 21.03
CA GLN A 283 26.99 -4.92 21.08
C GLN A 283 27.00 -6.34 21.68
N TRP A 284 25.92 -6.73 22.36
CA TRP A 284 25.80 -8.05 23.00
C TRP A 284 25.04 -9.03 22.10
N ASP A 285 25.55 -10.26 22.04
CA ASP A 285 24.89 -11.37 21.35
C ASP A 285 23.83 -11.98 22.29
N ILE A 286 22.63 -11.37 22.31
CA ILE A 286 21.54 -11.75 23.23
C ILE A 286 20.60 -12.80 22.62
N GLY A 287 20.65 -14.02 23.16
CA GLY A 287 19.80 -15.15 22.81
C GLY A 287 18.66 -15.40 23.82
N LEU A 288 17.61 -16.09 23.37
CA LEU A 288 16.53 -16.62 24.22
C LEU A 288 16.30 -18.09 23.89
N ALA A 289 16.32 -18.96 24.90
CA ALA A 289 15.93 -20.35 24.80
C ALA A 289 14.76 -20.66 25.74
N THR A 290 13.63 -21.07 25.17
CA THR A 290 12.44 -21.47 25.93
C THR A 290 12.32 -23.00 25.97
N PHE A 291 11.93 -23.58 27.10
CA PHE A 291 11.86 -25.04 27.28
C PHE A 291 10.47 -25.51 27.66
N ALA A 292 10.02 -26.63 27.05
CA ALA A 292 8.75 -27.28 27.40
C ALA A 292 8.69 -27.79 28.86
N SER A 293 9.84 -28.02 29.50
CA SER A 293 9.93 -28.43 30.90
C SER A 293 11.11 -27.78 31.61
N ILE A 294 10.98 -27.59 32.93
CA ILE A 294 12.03 -27.02 33.77
C ILE A 294 13.16 -28.04 33.90
N LEU A 295 14.33 -27.75 33.33
CA LEU A 295 15.54 -28.55 33.54
C LEU A 295 16.42 -27.88 34.62
N PRO A 296 17.33 -28.62 35.27
CA PRO A 296 18.33 -28.02 36.14
C PRO A 296 19.26 -27.05 35.36
N GLN A 297 19.67 -25.95 35.99
CA GLN A 297 20.52 -24.90 35.37
C GLN A 297 21.80 -25.45 34.71
N ALA A 298 22.42 -26.49 35.30
CA ALA A 298 23.59 -27.15 34.74
C ALA A 298 23.33 -27.80 33.37
N GLN A 299 22.11 -28.30 33.13
CA GLN A 299 21.72 -28.88 31.85
C GLN A 299 21.49 -27.81 30.78
N TRP A 300 20.80 -26.71 31.13
CA TRP A 300 20.63 -25.58 30.21
C TRP A 300 21.96 -24.99 29.78
N THR A 301 22.87 -24.77 30.72
CA THR A 301 24.21 -24.21 30.44
C THR A 301 24.98 -25.10 29.47
N ARG A 302 24.93 -26.42 29.66
CA ARG A 302 25.59 -27.37 28.75
C ARG A 302 24.96 -27.37 27.35
N ILE A 303 23.64 -27.38 27.26
CA ILE A 303 22.92 -27.35 25.98
C ILE A 303 23.24 -26.05 25.23
N LEU A 304 23.16 -24.91 25.92
CA LEU A 304 23.41 -23.60 25.32
C LEU A 304 24.87 -23.34 25.01
N HIS A 305 25.81 -23.91 25.75
CA HIS A 305 27.22 -23.86 25.38
C HIS A 305 27.47 -24.58 24.05
N ASN A 306 26.79 -25.71 23.82
CA ASN A 306 26.89 -26.46 22.56
C ASN A 306 26.13 -25.79 21.39
N ILE A 307 24.99 -25.17 21.67
CA ILE A 307 24.18 -24.48 20.65
C ILE A 307 24.74 -23.10 20.34
N GLY A 308 25.06 -22.32 21.37
CA GLY A 308 25.56 -20.94 21.26
C GLY A 308 26.97 -20.83 20.67
N SER A 309 27.74 -21.93 20.64
CA SER A 309 29.03 -22.02 19.95
C SER A 309 28.91 -22.24 18.44
N ILE A 310 27.70 -22.49 17.93
CA ILE A 310 27.44 -22.60 16.49
C ILE A 310 27.41 -21.19 15.88
N PRO A 311 28.30 -20.87 14.92
CA PRO A 311 28.30 -19.56 14.27
C PRO A 311 26.96 -19.30 13.57
N GLY A 312 26.40 -18.10 13.73
CA GLY A 312 25.13 -17.71 13.09
C GLY A 312 23.86 -18.26 13.74
N MET A 313 23.95 -18.80 14.97
CA MET A 313 22.81 -19.34 15.70
C MET A 313 21.67 -18.33 15.86
N GLU A 314 20.44 -18.84 15.76
CA GLU A 314 19.22 -18.04 15.84
C GLU A 314 19.02 -17.46 17.25
N PRO A 315 18.68 -16.16 17.40
CA PRO A 315 18.63 -15.48 18.69
C PRO A 315 17.41 -15.85 19.55
N GLU A 316 16.49 -16.66 19.03
CA GLU A 316 15.29 -17.12 19.73
C GLU A 316 14.99 -18.57 19.32
N ILE A 317 15.01 -19.49 20.29
CA ILE A 317 14.77 -20.92 20.09
C ILE A 317 13.80 -21.48 21.14
N PHE A 318 13.00 -22.46 20.74
CA PHE A 318 12.16 -23.27 21.62
C PHE A 318 12.61 -24.72 21.60
N ILE A 319 12.84 -25.31 22.76
CA ILE A 319 13.24 -26.72 22.90
C ILE A 319 12.05 -27.48 23.46
N ASP A 320 11.52 -28.40 22.65
CA ASP A 320 10.36 -29.19 23.03
C ASP A 320 10.70 -30.30 24.05
N ALA A 321 9.68 -31.03 24.51
CA ALA A 321 9.84 -32.11 25.48
C ALA A 321 10.71 -33.29 24.98
N LYS A 322 11.00 -33.36 23.68
CA LYS A 322 11.89 -34.35 23.04
C LYS A 322 13.29 -33.79 22.80
N TYR A 323 13.62 -32.63 23.35
CA TYR A 323 14.87 -31.91 23.17
C TYR A 323 15.15 -31.49 21.72
N GLN A 324 14.10 -31.32 20.91
CA GLN A 324 14.25 -30.82 19.54
C GLN A 324 14.17 -29.29 19.53
N PRO A 325 15.14 -28.59 18.90
CA PRO A 325 15.09 -27.14 18.76
C PRO A 325 14.13 -26.74 17.62
N HIS A 326 13.28 -25.76 17.93
CA HIS A 326 12.33 -25.10 17.04
C HIS A 326 12.63 -23.61 17.01
N VAL A 327 12.41 -22.97 15.87
CA VAL A 327 12.70 -21.55 15.69
C VAL A 327 11.40 -20.82 15.33
N PRO A 328 10.90 -19.89 16.17
CA PRO A 328 9.67 -19.17 15.89
C PRO A 328 9.85 -18.16 14.74
N ARG A 329 8.85 -18.07 13.87
CA ARG A 329 8.82 -17.17 12.70
C ARG A 329 7.41 -16.70 12.39
N PHE A 330 7.27 -15.48 11.88
CA PHE A 330 6.03 -15.01 11.29
C PHE A 330 5.91 -15.50 9.85
N ALA A 331 4.71 -15.89 9.42
CA ALA A 331 4.46 -16.36 8.06
C ALA A 331 3.15 -15.76 7.55
N MET A 332 3.03 -15.61 6.23
CA MET A 332 1.78 -15.12 5.62
C MET A 332 0.62 -16.09 5.91
N ALA A 333 -0.55 -15.52 6.20
CA ALA A 333 -1.78 -16.30 6.33
C ALA A 333 -2.25 -16.81 4.96
N LEU A 334 -2.99 -17.92 4.96
CA LEU A 334 -3.68 -18.43 3.77
C LEU A 334 -4.98 -17.65 3.58
N ASP A 335 -5.34 -17.33 2.33
CA ASP A 335 -6.63 -16.71 2.04
C ASP A 335 -7.79 -17.63 2.49
N PRO A 336 -8.85 -17.10 3.10
CA PRO A 336 -10.00 -17.88 3.53
C PRO A 336 -10.70 -18.54 2.33
N SER A 337 -11.17 -19.77 2.51
CA SER A 337 -11.82 -20.51 1.42
C SER A 337 -13.06 -19.77 0.85
N PRO A 338 -13.28 -19.70 -0.48
CA PRO A 338 -14.43 -19.00 -1.07
C PRO A 338 -15.79 -19.48 -0.53
N SER A 339 -15.88 -20.74 -0.10
CA SER A 339 -17.08 -21.34 0.51
C SER A 339 -17.47 -20.72 1.87
N SER A 340 -16.51 -20.25 2.67
CA SER A 340 -16.79 -19.68 3.99
C SER A 340 -17.42 -18.28 3.87
N LEU A 341 -16.93 -17.47 2.91
CA LEU A 341 -17.44 -16.14 2.58
C LEU A 341 -18.89 -16.16 2.05
N VAL A 342 -19.22 -17.11 1.18
CA VAL A 342 -20.56 -17.23 0.58
C VAL A 342 -21.61 -17.74 1.58
N SER A 343 -21.25 -18.62 2.51
CA SER A 343 -22.21 -19.17 3.48
C SER A 343 -22.69 -18.15 4.52
N ARG A 344 -21.88 -17.12 4.82
CA ARG A 344 -22.19 -16.10 5.83
C ARG A 344 -22.88 -14.86 5.28
N ARG A 345 -22.69 -14.49 4.01
CA ARG A 345 -23.49 -13.44 3.36
C ARG A 345 -24.99 -13.76 3.35
N LYS A 346 -25.37 -15.04 3.47
CA LYS A 346 -26.76 -15.54 3.51
C LYS A 346 -27.47 -15.45 4.88
N ARG A 347 -26.92 -14.78 5.89
CA ARG A 347 -27.47 -14.77 7.26
C ARG A 347 -27.97 -13.41 7.78
N SER A 348 -28.45 -12.53 6.91
CA SER A 348 -29.30 -11.42 7.35
C SER A 348 -30.77 -11.75 7.06
N SER A 349 -31.60 -11.89 8.08
CA SER A 349 -33.05 -11.92 7.90
C SER A 349 -33.51 -10.58 7.32
N LEU A 350 -34.22 -10.60 6.19
CA LEU A 350 -34.88 -9.42 5.63
C LEU A 350 -35.72 -8.70 6.69
N LEU A 351 -35.70 -7.36 6.66
CA LEU A 351 -36.62 -6.56 7.46
C LEU A 351 -38.08 -6.83 7.03
N PRO A 352 -39.07 -6.71 7.94
CA PRO A 352 -40.48 -6.86 7.58
C PRO A 352 -40.91 -5.93 6.43
N HIS A 353 -41.77 -6.43 5.53
CA HIS A 353 -42.29 -5.72 4.35
C HIS A 353 -41.24 -5.23 3.36
N ARG A 354 -40.05 -5.85 3.32
CA ARG A 354 -39.05 -5.62 2.28
C ARG A 354 -38.88 -6.81 1.35
N VAL A 355 -38.53 -6.51 0.11
CA VAL A 355 -38.12 -7.46 -0.93
C VAL A 355 -36.71 -7.13 -1.37
N GLN A 356 -35.93 -8.16 -1.68
CA GLN A 356 -34.61 -8.01 -2.29
C GLN A 356 -34.70 -8.32 -3.79
N ILE A 357 -34.26 -7.37 -4.60
CA ILE A 357 -34.34 -7.40 -6.05
C ILE A 357 -32.93 -7.52 -6.62
N ASP A 358 -32.69 -8.46 -7.51
CA ASP A 358 -31.51 -8.54 -8.36
C ASP A 358 -31.72 -7.63 -9.58
N VAL A 359 -30.86 -6.63 -9.75
CA VAL A 359 -31.07 -5.53 -10.71
C VAL A 359 -30.76 -6.02 -12.13
N ILE A 360 -31.76 -6.01 -13.01
CA ILE A 360 -31.62 -6.36 -14.44
C ILE A 360 -31.21 -5.14 -15.25
N ALA A 361 -31.85 -3.99 -15.00
CA ALA A 361 -31.55 -2.73 -15.67
C ALA A 361 -31.85 -1.55 -14.73
N CYS A 362 -31.06 -0.50 -14.88
CA CYS A 362 -31.25 0.75 -14.15
C CYS A 362 -31.10 1.96 -15.08
N SER A 363 -31.80 3.03 -14.76
CA SER A 363 -31.64 4.35 -15.36
C SER A 363 -31.75 5.41 -14.29
N VAL A 364 -31.11 6.56 -14.50
CA VAL A 364 -31.05 7.64 -13.51
C VAL A 364 -31.48 8.98 -14.11
N TRP A 365 -32.19 9.77 -13.30
CA TRP A 365 -32.50 11.17 -13.60
C TRP A 365 -32.59 11.95 -12.28
N CYS A 366 -31.78 13.01 -12.12
CA CYS A 366 -31.76 13.85 -10.90
C CYS A 366 -31.75 13.01 -9.60
N ASP A 367 -30.77 12.11 -9.45
CA ASP A 367 -30.58 11.21 -8.30
C ASP A 367 -31.74 10.23 -7.98
N VAL A 368 -32.71 10.13 -8.89
CA VAL A 368 -33.77 9.13 -8.85
C VAL A 368 -33.44 8.01 -9.83
N TYR A 369 -33.44 6.79 -9.32
CA TYR A 369 -33.12 5.58 -10.06
C TYR A 369 -34.39 4.82 -10.38
N GLY A 370 -34.69 4.67 -11.66
CA GLY A 370 -35.64 3.69 -12.13
C GLY A 370 -34.97 2.32 -12.24
N VAL A 371 -35.61 1.27 -11.75
CA VAL A 371 -34.99 -0.05 -11.61
C VAL A 371 -35.97 -1.13 -12.06
N VAL A 372 -35.50 -1.98 -12.98
CA VAL A 372 -36.15 -3.24 -13.34
C VAL A 372 -35.28 -4.36 -12.81
N GLY A 373 -35.88 -5.32 -12.10
CA GLY A 373 -35.12 -6.42 -11.51
C GLY A 373 -35.96 -7.62 -11.11
N ARG A 374 -35.30 -8.69 -10.70
CA ARG A 374 -35.94 -9.96 -10.29
C ARG A 374 -35.97 -10.07 -8.77
N VAL A 375 -37.13 -10.37 -8.19
CA VAL A 375 -37.22 -10.60 -6.73
C VAL A 375 -36.55 -11.92 -6.35
N MET A 376 -35.56 -11.86 -5.47
CA MET A 376 -34.79 -13.04 -5.03
C MET A 376 -35.16 -13.51 -3.63
N GLU A 377 -35.62 -12.60 -2.78
CA GLU A 377 -35.99 -12.90 -1.39
C GLU A 377 -37.13 -11.97 -0.95
N CYS A 378 -38.10 -12.51 -0.21
CA CYS A 378 -39.27 -11.78 0.29
C CYS A 378 -39.82 -12.45 1.56
N ASN A 379 -40.59 -11.71 2.35
CA ASN A 379 -41.30 -12.27 3.50
C ASN A 379 -42.45 -13.21 3.05
N GLU A 380 -42.93 -14.10 3.93
CA GLU A 380 -43.99 -15.08 3.60
C GLU A 380 -45.26 -14.43 3.01
N SER A 381 -45.64 -13.25 3.50
CA SER A 381 -46.80 -12.49 3.02
C SER A 381 -46.69 -12.02 1.58
N ASP A 382 -45.46 -11.91 1.06
CA ASP A 382 -45.13 -11.38 -0.27
C ASP A 382 -44.62 -12.48 -1.22
N SER A 383 -44.81 -13.76 -0.86
CA SER A 383 -44.30 -14.94 -1.59
C SER A 383 -44.72 -15.03 -3.07
N THR A 384 -45.80 -14.35 -3.45
CA THR A 384 -46.25 -14.25 -4.85
C THR A 384 -45.30 -13.45 -5.73
N LEU A 385 -44.47 -12.57 -5.15
CA LEU A 385 -43.49 -11.77 -5.88
C LEU A 385 -42.20 -12.54 -6.15
N LEU A 386 -41.93 -13.63 -5.42
CA LEU A 386 -40.67 -14.36 -5.52
C LEU A 386 -40.39 -14.81 -6.96
N HIS A 387 -39.18 -14.56 -7.44
CA HIS A 387 -38.69 -14.80 -8.82
C HIS A 387 -39.37 -14.00 -9.94
N SER A 388 -40.33 -13.13 -9.61
CA SER A 388 -41.00 -12.27 -10.58
C SER A 388 -40.11 -11.10 -10.99
N ILE A 389 -40.32 -10.59 -12.22
CA ILE A 389 -39.69 -9.36 -12.70
C ILE A 389 -40.57 -8.19 -12.27
N VAL A 390 -39.96 -7.23 -11.59
CA VAL A 390 -40.62 -6.05 -11.04
C VAL A 390 -39.94 -4.77 -11.50
N VAL A 391 -40.70 -3.68 -11.52
CA VAL A 391 -40.21 -2.32 -11.69
C VAL A 391 -40.42 -1.55 -10.40
N THR A 392 -39.46 -0.69 -10.07
CA THR A 392 -39.52 0.20 -8.91
C THR A 392 -38.71 1.47 -9.18
N VAL A 393 -38.82 2.43 -8.26
CA VAL A 393 -38.03 3.66 -8.26
C VAL A 393 -37.36 3.80 -6.89
N ALA A 394 -36.10 4.19 -6.86
CA ALA A 394 -35.31 4.36 -5.65
C ALA A 394 -34.50 5.66 -5.68
N THR A 395 -34.16 6.19 -4.51
CA THR A 395 -33.21 7.32 -4.37
C THR A 395 -31.85 6.88 -3.89
N ALA A 396 -31.72 5.63 -3.43
CA ALA A 396 -30.43 5.01 -3.18
C ALA A 396 -29.87 4.46 -4.49
N HIS A 397 -28.57 4.66 -4.72
CA HIS A 397 -27.87 4.13 -5.89
C HIS A 397 -27.99 2.59 -5.92
N PRO A 398 -28.66 2.01 -6.93
CA PRO A 398 -28.84 0.57 -7.01
C PRO A 398 -27.53 -0.11 -7.40
N THR A 399 -27.18 -1.17 -6.68
CA THR A 399 -26.02 -2.02 -6.98
C THR A 399 -26.48 -3.26 -7.77
N THR A 400 -25.82 -4.41 -7.63
CA THR A 400 -26.33 -5.70 -8.14
C THR A 400 -27.64 -6.09 -7.46
N THR A 401 -27.84 -5.71 -6.20
CA THR A 401 -29.08 -5.96 -5.48
C THR A 401 -29.67 -4.67 -4.90
N LEU A 402 -30.99 -4.59 -4.83
CA LEU A 402 -31.73 -3.45 -4.30
C LEU A 402 -32.79 -3.94 -3.32
N SER A 403 -32.74 -3.44 -2.08
CA SER A 403 -33.77 -3.69 -1.08
C SER A 403 -34.79 -2.55 -1.06
N VAL A 404 -36.02 -2.85 -1.43
CA VAL A 404 -37.15 -1.89 -1.43
C VAL A 404 -38.32 -2.42 -0.62
N HIS A 405 -39.25 -1.53 -0.28
CA HIS A 405 -40.50 -1.89 0.36
C HIS A 405 -41.37 -2.72 -0.61
N SER A 406 -42.01 -3.80 -0.14
CA SER A 406 -42.78 -4.73 -0.99
C SER A 406 -44.00 -4.10 -1.66
N ARG A 407 -44.47 -2.96 -1.15
CA ARG A 407 -45.55 -2.16 -1.77
C ARG A 407 -45.08 -1.11 -2.78
N ALA A 408 -43.77 -0.89 -2.93
CA ALA A 408 -43.20 0.07 -3.89
C ALA A 408 -42.78 -0.61 -5.21
N VAL A 409 -43.19 -1.86 -5.43
CA VAL A 409 -42.83 -2.65 -6.61
C VAL A 409 -44.08 -3.05 -7.38
N THR A 410 -43.96 -3.17 -8.69
CA THR A 410 -45.04 -3.59 -9.58
C THR A 410 -44.52 -4.64 -10.55
N LEU A 411 -45.34 -5.66 -10.83
CA LEU A 411 -45.02 -6.70 -11.81
C LEU A 411 -44.90 -6.12 -13.21
N VAL A 412 -43.87 -6.55 -13.93
CA VAL A 412 -43.60 -6.12 -15.30
C VAL A 412 -43.91 -7.29 -16.24
N PRO A 413 -44.68 -7.08 -17.34
CA PRO A 413 -44.88 -8.12 -18.35
C PRO A 413 -43.55 -8.59 -18.93
N THR A 414 -43.44 -9.86 -19.32
CA THR A 414 -42.17 -10.47 -19.76
C THR A 414 -41.59 -9.93 -21.08
N GLU A 415 -42.30 -9.04 -21.80
CA GLU A 415 -41.97 -8.59 -23.16
C GLU A 415 -41.45 -7.14 -23.26
N VAL A 416 -41.15 -6.48 -22.15
CA VAL A 416 -40.72 -5.06 -22.16
C VAL A 416 -39.20 -4.89 -22.15
N ASP A 417 -38.74 -3.87 -22.86
CA ASP A 417 -37.36 -3.38 -22.84
C ASP A 417 -37.01 -2.87 -21.43
N ALA A 418 -36.11 -3.57 -20.73
CA ALA A 418 -35.80 -3.32 -19.32
C ALA A 418 -35.09 -1.96 -19.09
N PRO A 419 -34.04 -1.57 -19.85
CA PRO A 419 -33.47 -0.22 -19.81
C PRO A 419 -34.51 0.88 -20.05
N PHE A 420 -35.34 0.73 -21.09
CA PHE A 420 -36.37 1.72 -21.39
C PHE A 420 -37.41 1.82 -20.26
N THR A 421 -37.86 0.67 -19.75
CA THR A 421 -38.83 0.57 -18.66
C THR A 421 -38.29 1.17 -17.37
N ALA A 422 -37.02 0.95 -17.07
CA ALA A 422 -36.33 1.59 -15.96
C ALA A 422 -36.38 3.11 -16.11
N PHE A 423 -36.01 3.67 -17.26
CA PHE A 423 -36.06 5.12 -17.48
C PHE A 423 -37.47 5.71 -17.35
N ILE A 424 -38.47 5.16 -18.06
CA ILE A 424 -39.83 5.72 -18.04
C ILE A 424 -40.53 5.56 -16.68
N SER A 425 -40.11 4.61 -15.83
CA SER A 425 -40.66 4.45 -14.47
C SER A 425 -40.48 5.71 -13.62
N ILE A 426 -39.40 6.46 -13.85
CA ILE A 426 -39.17 7.76 -13.19
C ILE A 426 -40.26 8.76 -13.61
N ALA A 427 -40.56 8.80 -14.92
CA ALA A 427 -41.62 9.64 -15.47
C ALA A 427 -43.02 9.22 -14.98
N PHE A 428 -43.28 7.92 -14.78
CA PHE A 428 -44.54 7.42 -14.19
C PHE A 428 -44.79 8.06 -12.83
N VAL A 429 -43.79 8.06 -11.95
CA VAL A 429 -43.90 8.63 -10.61
C VAL A 429 -44.07 10.15 -10.68
N ILE A 430 -43.31 10.84 -11.54
CA ILE A 430 -43.41 12.30 -11.72
C ILE A 430 -44.84 12.70 -12.15
N VAL A 431 -45.38 12.10 -13.20
CA VAL A 431 -46.75 12.39 -13.68
C VAL A 431 -47.78 11.96 -12.65
N GLY A 432 -47.55 10.79 -12.05
CA GLY A 432 -48.26 10.22 -10.90
C GLY A 432 -48.60 11.22 -9.82
N VAL A 433 -47.54 11.80 -9.28
CA VAL A 433 -47.59 12.74 -8.16
C VAL A 433 -48.07 14.11 -8.62
N ALA A 434 -47.61 14.62 -9.76
CA ALA A 434 -47.96 15.95 -10.26
C ALA A 434 -49.46 16.09 -10.57
N LEU A 435 -50.06 15.08 -11.21
CA LEU A 435 -51.48 15.12 -11.57
C LEU A 435 -52.37 14.63 -10.43
N GLY A 436 -51.87 13.70 -9.63
CA GLY A 436 -52.54 13.07 -8.49
C GLY A 436 -52.96 11.62 -8.79
N PRO A 437 -52.57 10.64 -7.95
CA PRO A 437 -52.69 9.21 -8.26
C PRO A 437 -54.13 8.73 -8.48
N LYS A 438 -55.09 9.23 -7.68
CA LYS A 438 -56.53 8.92 -7.84
C LYS A 438 -57.11 9.34 -9.19
N ARG A 439 -56.52 10.36 -9.83
CA ARG A 439 -56.99 10.89 -11.13
C ARG A 439 -56.48 10.04 -12.28
N ILE A 440 -55.29 9.47 -12.14
CA ILE A 440 -54.72 8.54 -13.13
C ILE A 440 -55.54 7.26 -13.15
N GLN A 441 -55.95 6.73 -11.99
CA GLN A 441 -56.73 5.49 -11.90
C GLN A 441 -58.18 5.60 -12.44
N ASN A 442 -58.90 6.71 -12.19
CA ASN A 442 -60.38 6.71 -12.27
C ASN A 442 -61.05 7.41 -13.47
N ALA A 443 -60.33 8.17 -14.32
CA ALA A 443 -60.75 8.68 -15.65
C ALA A 443 -59.96 9.98 -15.96
N PRO A 444 -58.94 9.93 -16.83
CA PRO A 444 -58.12 11.09 -17.18
C PRO A 444 -58.88 12.28 -17.78
N SER A 445 -60.04 12.02 -18.41
CA SER A 445 -60.91 13.02 -19.06
C SER A 445 -61.56 14.05 -18.13
N ARG A 446 -61.32 13.96 -16.81
CA ARG A 446 -61.79 14.92 -15.80
C ARG A 446 -60.75 15.94 -15.37
N TYR A 447 -59.56 15.95 -15.98
CA TYR A 447 -58.57 16.99 -15.70
C TYR A 447 -59.04 18.32 -16.33
N SER A 448 -59.42 19.28 -15.48
CA SER A 448 -60.04 20.54 -15.91
C SER A 448 -59.05 21.69 -16.14
N GLY A 449 -57.77 21.51 -15.80
CA GLY A 449 -56.72 22.53 -15.99
C GLY A 449 -55.87 22.28 -17.24
N ARG A 450 -54.91 23.16 -17.53
CA ARG A 450 -53.86 22.89 -18.52
C ARG A 450 -52.65 22.24 -17.84
N VAL A 451 -51.99 21.31 -18.53
CA VAL A 451 -50.69 20.78 -18.11
C VAL A 451 -49.61 21.46 -18.93
N ILE A 452 -48.63 22.06 -18.26
CA ILE A 452 -47.48 22.71 -18.89
C ILE A 452 -46.24 21.89 -18.53
N VAL A 453 -45.47 21.47 -19.52
CA VAL A 453 -44.22 20.71 -19.32
C VAL A 453 -43.07 21.56 -19.85
N THR A 454 -42.16 21.98 -18.98
CA THR A 454 -40.97 22.76 -19.40
C THR A 454 -39.86 21.84 -19.89
N HIS A 455 -38.75 22.39 -20.37
CA HIS A 455 -37.59 21.63 -20.87
C HIS A 455 -37.97 20.46 -21.80
N CYS A 456 -38.94 20.65 -22.70
CA CYS A 456 -39.44 19.58 -23.59
C CYS A 456 -38.39 18.99 -24.55
N ASP A 457 -37.22 19.63 -24.61
CA ASP A 457 -35.99 19.20 -25.26
C ASP A 457 -35.20 18.15 -24.46
N THR A 458 -35.58 17.84 -23.23
CA THR A 458 -34.94 16.80 -22.40
C THR A 458 -35.65 15.44 -22.52
N PRO A 459 -34.92 14.31 -22.40
CA PRO A 459 -35.51 12.97 -22.49
C PRO A 459 -36.62 12.72 -21.47
N ILE A 460 -36.47 13.21 -20.22
CA ILE A 460 -37.50 13.03 -19.19
C ILE A 460 -38.79 13.78 -19.54
N ALA A 461 -38.69 14.99 -20.08
CA ALA A 461 -39.84 15.80 -20.43
C ALA A 461 -40.59 15.22 -21.64
N GLN A 462 -39.86 14.66 -22.60
CA GLN A 462 -40.44 13.91 -23.71
C GLN A 462 -41.19 12.66 -23.22
N ALA A 463 -40.63 11.92 -22.27
CA ALA A 463 -41.31 10.79 -21.64
C ALA A 463 -42.59 11.24 -20.89
N ILE A 464 -42.54 12.37 -20.18
CA ILE A 464 -43.70 12.97 -19.49
C ILE A 464 -44.79 13.39 -20.49
N ILE A 465 -44.41 14.02 -21.61
CA ILE A 465 -45.34 14.44 -22.67
C ILE A 465 -46.03 13.22 -23.28
N TRP A 466 -45.26 12.19 -23.63
CA TRP A 466 -45.78 10.92 -24.13
C TRP A 466 -46.76 10.26 -23.14
N LEU A 467 -46.47 10.31 -21.83
CA LEU A 467 -47.38 9.79 -20.80
C LEU A 467 -48.66 10.62 -20.66
N CYS A 468 -48.58 11.94 -20.83
CA CYS A 468 -49.77 12.78 -20.88
C CYS A 468 -50.66 12.43 -22.08
N ASP A 469 -50.07 12.13 -23.24
CA ASP A 469 -50.83 11.67 -24.41
C ASP A 469 -51.52 10.32 -24.16
N ILE A 470 -50.87 9.37 -23.46
CA ILE A 470 -51.49 8.10 -23.01
C ILE A 470 -52.69 8.36 -22.10
N LEU A 471 -52.64 9.44 -21.31
CA LEU A 471 -53.73 9.88 -20.46
C LEU A 471 -54.76 10.75 -21.21
N ALA A 472 -54.67 10.91 -22.54
CA ALA A 472 -55.52 11.81 -23.32
C ALA A 472 -55.52 13.26 -22.79
N ILE A 473 -54.38 13.70 -22.24
CA ILE A 473 -54.11 15.08 -21.83
C ILE A 473 -53.12 15.65 -22.83
N SER A 474 -53.45 16.75 -23.50
CA SER A 474 -52.50 17.44 -24.39
C SER A 474 -51.70 18.49 -23.63
N PRO A 475 -50.42 18.25 -23.29
CA PRO A 475 -49.62 19.19 -22.53
C PRO A 475 -49.12 20.34 -23.43
N ILE A 476 -48.93 21.51 -22.84
CA ILE A 476 -48.21 22.63 -23.47
C ILE A 476 -46.72 22.42 -23.22
N ALA A 477 -45.99 22.03 -24.26
CA ALA A 477 -44.55 21.80 -24.21
C ALA A 477 -43.77 23.12 -24.36
N VAL A 478 -42.85 23.40 -23.44
CA VAL A 478 -42.00 24.60 -23.43
C VAL A 478 -40.53 24.16 -23.39
N PRO A 479 -39.65 24.59 -24.30
CA PRO A 479 -38.24 24.19 -24.30
C PRO A 479 -37.42 24.90 -23.22
N SER A 480 -36.23 24.39 -22.92
CA SER A 480 -35.34 24.88 -21.84
C SER A 480 -34.80 26.30 -22.08
N ASN A 481 -34.51 26.66 -23.33
CA ASN A 481 -33.86 27.92 -23.73
C ASN A 481 -34.81 29.13 -23.84
N HIS A 482 -36.00 29.05 -23.23
CA HIS A 482 -37.10 29.94 -23.57
C HIS A 482 -37.07 31.26 -22.78
N SER A 483 -37.40 32.37 -23.44
CA SER A 483 -37.39 33.73 -22.84
C SER A 483 -38.53 33.91 -21.80
N PRO A 484 -38.28 34.60 -20.66
CA PRO A 484 -39.30 34.95 -19.66
C PRO A 484 -40.54 35.65 -20.24
N VAL A 485 -40.38 36.39 -21.34
CA VAL A 485 -41.46 37.14 -22.01
C VAL A 485 -42.53 36.20 -22.57
N ARG A 486 -42.15 35.00 -23.05
CA ARG A 486 -43.13 34.02 -23.51
C ARG A 486 -43.76 33.22 -22.37
N PHE A 487 -43.09 33.07 -21.22
CA PHE A 487 -43.75 32.51 -20.02
C PHE A 487 -44.89 33.41 -19.54
N ALA A 488 -44.69 34.73 -19.56
CA ALA A 488 -45.75 35.70 -19.27
C ALA A 488 -46.96 35.55 -20.20
N SER A 489 -46.74 35.15 -21.46
CA SER A 489 -47.82 34.94 -22.44
C SER A 489 -48.66 33.67 -22.25
N LEU A 490 -48.24 32.76 -21.36
CA LEU A 490 -49.03 31.55 -21.04
C LEU A 490 -50.22 31.86 -20.13
N GLU A 491 -50.22 33.00 -19.44
CA GLU A 491 -51.25 33.45 -18.50
C GLU A 491 -51.62 32.31 -17.52
N LEU A 492 -50.67 31.87 -16.69
CA LEU A 492 -50.85 30.73 -15.79
C LEU A 492 -51.97 31.01 -14.77
N GLY A 493 -53.00 30.16 -14.79
CA GLY A 493 -54.25 30.34 -14.04
C GLY A 493 -54.41 29.39 -12.86
N ALA A 494 -55.44 29.64 -12.04
CA ALA A 494 -55.90 28.72 -11.02
C ALA A 494 -56.36 27.39 -11.66
N GLY A 495 -55.76 26.27 -11.24
CA GLY A 495 -56.07 24.93 -11.76
C GLY A 495 -55.04 24.34 -12.73
N ASP A 496 -54.17 25.17 -13.32
CA ASP A 496 -53.06 24.71 -14.17
C ASP A 496 -52.02 23.92 -13.36
N THR A 497 -51.44 22.88 -13.95
CA THR A 497 -50.29 22.15 -13.39
C THR A 497 -49.07 22.38 -14.27
N VAL A 498 -48.03 22.96 -13.69
CA VAL A 498 -46.72 23.11 -14.32
C VAL A 498 -45.82 22.00 -13.80
N ILE A 499 -45.33 21.14 -14.70
CA ILE A 499 -44.29 20.15 -14.41
C ILE A 499 -42.99 20.70 -14.99
N THR A 500 -41.98 20.91 -14.14
CA THR A 500 -40.81 21.70 -14.54
C THR A 500 -39.47 21.20 -14.01
N GLY A 501 -38.41 21.47 -14.79
CA GLY A 501 -37.02 21.21 -14.43
C GLY A 501 -36.28 22.42 -13.85
N PHE A 502 -36.92 23.60 -13.81
CA PHE A 502 -36.37 24.77 -13.15
C PHE A 502 -36.22 24.53 -11.64
N ASP A 503 -35.05 24.91 -11.11
CA ASP A 503 -34.70 24.78 -9.69
C ASP A 503 -35.65 25.60 -8.79
N ALA A 504 -35.79 25.20 -7.53
CA ALA A 504 -36.50 25.95 -6.49
C ALA A 504 -35.87 27.33 -6.21
N ALA A 505 -34.57 27.50 -6.49
CA ALA A 505 -33.91 28.80 -6.43
C ALA A 505 -34.38 29.77 -7.54
N ASP A 506 -34.89 29.25 -8.66
CA ASP A 506 -35.39 30.04 -9.76
C ASP A 506 -36.84 30.49 -9.51
N ARG A 507 -36.98 31.73 -9.02
CA ARG A 507 -38.27 32.37 -8.71
C ARG A 507 -39.03 32.87 -9.94
N THR A 508 -38.48 32.66 -11.14
CA THR A 508 -39.09 33.16 -12.39
C THR A 508 -40.51 32.60 -12.56
N LEU A 509 -40.72 31.31 -12.26
CA LEU A 509 -42.04 30.68 -12.37
C LEU A 509 -43.05 31.21 -11.34
N GLU A 510 -42.66 31.41 -10.09
CA GLU A 510 -43.54 31.99 -9.06
C GLU A 510 -44.00 33.40 -9.42
N SER A 511 -43.17 34.16 -10.15
CA SER A 511 -43.52 35.53 -10.54
C SER A 511 -44.63 35.61 -11.61
N PHE A 512 -44.88 34.52 -12.34
CA PHE A 512 -45.92 34.44 -13.39
C PHE A 512 -47.10 33.53 -13.02
N ALA A 513 -47.02 32.79 -11.91
CA ALA A 513 -48.09 31.92 -11.44
C ALA A 513 -49.13 32.71 -10.65
N SER A 514 -50.42 32.49 -10.96
CA SER A 514 -51.52 33.03 -10.15
C SER A 514 -51.85 32.13 -8.97
N GLU A 515 -52.59 32.67 -8.00
CA GLU A 515 -53.04 31.93 -6.82
C GLU A 515 -53.87 30.70 -7.24
N GLY A 516 -53.38 29.49 -6.95
CA GLY A 516 -54.01 28.22 -7.33
C GLY A 516 -53.36 27.46 -8.49
N THR A 517 -52.28 27.97 -9.10
CA THR A 517 -51.43 27.18 -10.01
C THR A 517 -50.62 26.15 -9.20
N ARG A 518 -50.55 24.91 -9.68
CA ARG A 518 -49.76 23.83 -9.05
C ARG A 518 -48.43 23.66 -9.77
N ILE A 519 -47.33 23.86 -9.08
CA ILE A 519 -45.98 23.69 -9.65
C ILE A 519 -45.36 22.42 -9.06
N PHE A 520 -45.05 21.46 -9.92
CA PHE A 520 -44.30 20.25 -9.59
C PHE A 520 -42.92 20.32 -10.22
N ARG A 521 -41.88 20.25 -9.38
CA ARG A 521 -40.48 20.28 -9.81
C ARG A 521 -39.93 18.87 -9.82
N TRP A 522 -39.40 18.41 -10.94
CA TRP A 522 -38.75 17.08 -11.01
C TRP A 522 -37.27 17.10 -10.60
N SER A 523 -36.68 18.29 -10.43
CA SER A 523 -35.25 18.47 -10.11
C SER A 523 -34.98 18.89 -8.65
N SER A 524 -36.00 19.06 -7.79
CA SER A 524 -35.81 19.48 -6.39
C SER A 524 -36.02 18.32 -5.40
N ASP A 525 -34.92 17.84 -4.82
CA ASP A 525 -34.68 16.54 -4.14
C ASP A 525 -35.47 16.19 -2.87
N THR A 526 -36.55 16.88 -2.51
CA THR A 526 -37.23 16.62 -1.22
C THR A 526 -38.55 15.87 -1.34
N HIS A 527 -39.32 16.03 -2.42
CA HIS A 527 -40.68 15.49 -2.47
C HIS A 527 -40.73 13.99 -2.82
N LEU A 528 -39.97 13.54 -3.83
CA LEU A 528 -39.97 12.14 -4.25
C LEU A 528 -39.29 11.21 -3.23
N ALA A 529 -38.14 11.65 -2.69
CA ALA A 529 -37.41 10.92 -1.65
C ALA A 529 -38.25 10.76 -0.37
N HIS A 530 -38.96 11.83 0.04
CA HIS A 530 -39.88 11.76 1.16
C HIS A 530 -41.04 10.79 0.86
N LEU A 531 -41.65 10.85 -0.33
CA LEU A 531 -42.73 9.94 -0.74
C LEU A 531 -42.31 8.46 -0.69
N LEU A 532 -41.12 8.13 -1.20
CA LEU A 532 -40.57 6.77 -1.13
C LEU A 532 -40.38 6.27 0.31
N ALA A 533 -40.05 7.17 1.24
CA ALA A 533 -39.91 6.84 2.66
C ALA A 533 -41.24 6.81 3.43
N SER A 534 -42.18 7.70 3.10
CA SER A 534 -43.41 7.92 3.87
C SER A 534 -44.62 7.14 3.37
N ASP A 535 -44.72 6.91 2.06
CA ASP A 535 -45.85 6.20 1.44
C ASP A 535 -45.41 5.37 0.21
N PRO A 536 -44.68 4.25 0.45
CA PRO A 536 -44.24 3.37 -0.63
C PRO A 536 -45.40 2.72 -1.38
N GLY A 537 -46.58 2.61 -0.78
CA GLY A 537 -47.76 2.04 -1.43
C GLY A 537 -48.28 2.89 -2.58
N LEU A 538 -48.23 4.22 -2.42
CA LEU A 538 -48.61 5.15 -3.48
C LEU A 538 -47.75 5.00 -4.74
N ILE A 539 -46.46 4.70 -4.56
CA ILE A 539 -45.52 4.48 -5.67
C ILE A 539 -45.89 3.22 -6.43
N GLY A 540 -46.13 2.10 -5.74
CA GLY A 540 -46.59 0.87 -6.38
C GLY A 540 -47.91 1.05 -7.13
N GLU A 541 -48.87 1.78 -6.55
CA GLU A 541 -50.15 2.08 -7.20
C GLU A 541 -50.01 2.92 -8.49
N ILE A 542 -49.09 3.89 -8.50
CA ILE A 542 -48.79 4.69 -9.69
C ILE A 542 -48.13 3.84 -10.77
N LEU A 543 -47.11 3.07 -10.39
CA LEU A 543 -46.39 2.18 -11.30
C LEU A 543 -47.35 1.17 -11.95
N GLU A 544 -48.21 0.52 -11.17
CA GLU A 544 -49.24 -0.41 -11.65
C GLU A 544 -50.23 0.24 -12.63
N ALA A 545 -50.67 1.46 -12.33
CA ALA A 545 -51.61 2.19 -13.19
C ALA A 545 -51.02 2.54 -14.57
N PHE A 546 -49.71 2.76 -14.68
CA PHE A 546 -49.05 3.05 -15.96
C PHE A 546 -48.58 1.79 -16.68
N VAL A 547 -47.99 0.82 -15.96
CA VAL A 547 -47.53 -0.46 -16.55
C VAL A 547 -48.67 -1.19 -17.24
N SER A 548 -49.89 -1.15 -16.67
CA SER A 548 -51.08 -1.74 -17.28
C SER A 548 -51.57 -1.02 -18.56
N ARG A 549 -51.12 0.21 -18.84
CA ARG A 549 -51.59 1.05 -19.96
C ARG A 549 -50.61 1.15 -21.13
N ILE A 550 -49.32 0.89 -20.90
CA ILE A 550 -48.29 1.03 -21.94
C ILE A 550 -48.31 -0.08 -22.99
N GLY A 551 -48.93 -1.24 -22.71
CA GLY A 551 -48.96 -2.45 -23.55
C GLY A 551 -49.68 -2.35 -24.91
N GLY A 552 -49.81 -1.17 -25.51
CA GLY A 552 -50.44 -0.96 -26.81
C GLY A 552 -50.10 0.38 -27.48
N TYR A 553 -49.17 1.16 -26.91
CA TYR A 553 -48.75 2.46 -27.46
C TYR A 553 -47.35 2.36 -28.09
N PRO A 554 -47.10 3.04 -29.21
CA PRO A 554 -45.75 3.12 -29.79
C PRO A 554 -44.80 3.79 -28.79
N LEU A 555 -43.62 3.19 -28.63
CA LEU A 555 -42.57 3.72 -27.76
C LEU A 555 -42.05 5.06 -28.33
N PRO A 556 -41.82 6.07 -27.48
CA PRO A 556 -41.21 7.33 -27.89
C PRO A 556 -39.75 7.10 -28.28
N ASP A 557 -39.31 7.76 -29.34
CA ASP A 557 -37.91 7.77 -29.75
C ASP A 557 -37.11 8.69 -28.80
N LEU A 558 -36.69 8.12 -27.67
CA LEU A 558 -35.89 8.81 -26.67
C LEU A 558 -34.41 8.52 -26.95
N GLN A 559 -33.62 9.57 -27.19
CA GLN A 559 -32.16 9.47 -27.16
C GLN A 559 -31.69 9.24 -25.72
N LEU A 560 -31.77 7.99 -25.27
CA LEU A 560 -31.27 7.56 -23.98
C LEU A 560 -29.74 7.50 -24.04
N LEU A 561 -29.07 8.12 -23.06
CA LEU A 561 -27.65 7.84 -22.82
C LEU A 561 -27.49 6.34 -22.54
N PRO A 562 -26.37 5.72 -22.93
CA PRO A 562 -26.14 4.29 -22.67
C PRO A 562 -26.35 4.01 -21.19
N SER A 563 -27.20 3.01 -20.91
CA SER A 563 -27.54 2.56 -19.56
C SER A 563 -26.27 2.45 -18.72
N SER A 564 -26.25 3.04 -17.53
CA SER A 564 -25.21 2.80 -16.55
C SER A 564 -25.19 1.30 -16.26
N TYR A 565 -24.24 0.58 -16.86
CA TYR A 565 -24.02 -0.82 -16.51
C TYR A 565 -23.75 -0.87 -15.02
N VAL A 566 -24.49 -1.73 -14.32
CA VAL A 566 -24.33 -1.97 -12.90
C VAL A 566 -22.88 -2.35 -12.65
N VAL A 567 -22.11 -1.42 -12.08
CA VAL A 567 -20.78 -1.73 -11.55
C VAL A 567 -21.03 -2.67 -10.38
N PRO A 568 -20.44 -3.88 -10.34
CA PRO A 568 -20.49 -4.72 -9.17
C PRO A 568 -19.82 -3.96 -8.02
N SER A 569 -20.60 -3.32 -7.15
CA SER A 569 -20.07 -2.85 -5.89
C SER A 569 -20.04 -4.03 -4.93
N GLU A 570 -18.93 -4.20 -4.22
CA GLU A 570 -18.88 -5.13 -3.09
C GLU A 570 -20.02 -4.79 -2.12
N GLU A 571 -20.95 -5.74 -1.93
CA GLU A 571 -22.08 -5.59 -0.99
C GLU A 571 -21.56 -5.25 0.41
N ALA A 572 -22.21 -4.29 1.10
CA ALA A 572 -21.93 -4.00 2.49
C ALA A 572 -22.25 -5.24 3.36
N SER A 573 -21.20 -5.99 3.69
CA SER A 573 -21.26 -7.16 4.57
C SER A 573 -21.80 -6.78 5.96
N THR A 574 -22.88 -7.42 6.41
CA THR A 574 -23.32 -7.34 7.82
C THR A 574 -22.48 -8.29 8.66
N LEU A 575 -21.51 -7.75 9.40
CA LEU A 575 -20.58 -8.52 10.25
C LEU A 575 -21.11 -8.72 11.67
N PHE A 576 -21.92 -7.78 12.17
CA PHE A 576 -22.39 -7.75 13.56
C PHE A 576 -23.89 -7.98 13.67
N LYS A 577 -24.30 -8.66 14.74
CA LYS A 577 -25.70 -8.96 15.09
C LYS A 577 -26.36 -7.70 15.66
N PRO A 578 -27.53 -7.27 15.15
CA PRO A 578 -28.20 -6.07 15.64
C PRO A 578 -28.85 -6.25 17.02
N ASP A 579 -29.07 -7.49 17.49
CA ASP A 579 -29.72 -7.83 18.77
C ASP A 579 -28.73 -8.18 19.90
N ALA A 580 -27.42 -8.01 19.67
CA ALA A 580 -26.36 -8.34 20.63
C ALA A 580 -25.55 -7.10 21.05
N ALA A 581 -24.92 -7.18 22.23
CA ALA A 581 -24.05 -6.14 22.78
C ALA A 581 -22.57 -6.38 22.52
N TYR A 582 -21.85 -5.28 22.27
CA TYR A 582 -20.42 -5.24 22.03
C TYR A 582 -19.71 -4.37 23.05
N LEU A 583 -18.75 -4.93 23.79
CA LEU A 583 -18.02 -4.27 24.86
C LEU A 583 -16.61 -3.87 24.41
N LEU A 584 -16.31 -2.58 24.34
CA LEU A 584 -14.99 -2.05 24.00
C LEU A 584 -14.34 -1.46 25.27
N ILE A 585 -13.47 -2.25 25.89
CA ILE A 585 -12.75 -1.88 27.10
C ILE A 585 -11.64 -0.89 26.75
N GLY A 586 -11.64 0.29 27.35
CA GLY A 586 -10.74 1.38 26.96
C GLY A 586 -11.16 2.06 25.65
N GLY A 587 -12.39 1.84 25.18
CA GLY A 587 -12.91 2.37 23.92
C GLY A 587 -13.28 3.86 23.91
N ILE A 588 -13.31 4.54 25.06
CA ILE A 588 -13.59 5.99 25.10
C ILE A 588 -12.31 6.79 24.75
N GLY A 589 -11.98 6.78 23.47
CA GLY A 589 -10.85 7.49 22.86
C GLY A 589 -10.99 7.53 21.34
N SER A 590 -10.03 8.17 20.65
CA SER A 590 -10.10 8.35 19.19
C SER A 590 -10.27 7.02 18.44
N LEU A 591 -9.43 6.03 18.73
CA LEU A 591 -9.48 4.72 18.10
C LEU A 591 -10.81 3.99 18.34
N GLY A 592 -11.27 3.91 19.59
CA GLY A 592 -12.48 3.18 19.93
C GLY A 592 -13.74 3.78 19.29
N LEU A 593 -13.78 5.09 19.07
CA LEU A 593 -14.89 5.74 18.37
C LEU A 593 -14.90 5.46 16.86
N HIS A 594 -13.73 5.36 16.21
CA HIS A 594 -13.65 4.93 14.80
C HIS A 594 -14.11 3.48 14.64
N ILE A 595 -13.66 2.59 15.54
CA ILE A 595 -14.12 1.19 15.57
C ILE A 595 -15.64 1.15 15.79
N THR A 596 -16.18 1.96 16.70
CA THR A 596 -17.63 2.04 16.96
C THR A 596 -18.41 2.44 15.72
N LEU A 597 -17.94 3.44 14.97
CA LEU A 597 -18.57 3.87 13.73
C LEU A 597 -18.59 2.75 12.69
N TRP A 598 -17.46 2.07 12.50
CA TRP A 598 -17.38 0.92 11.61
C TRP A 598 -18.28 -0.23 12.05
N MET A 599 -18.31 -0.56 13.35
CA MET A 599 -19.20 -1.59 13.87
C MET A 599 -20.67 -1.25 13.63
N TYR A 600 -21.08 0.01 13.82
CA TYR A 600 -22.43 0.48 13.50
C TYR A 600 -22.77 0.31 12.01
N GLN A 601 -21.85 0.71 11.13
CA GLN A 601 -21.98 0.53 9.67
C GLN A 601 -22.08 -0.94 9.28
N LYS A 602 -21.44 -1.84 10.01
CA LYS A 602 -21.43 -3.30 9.79
C LYS A 602 -22.53 -4.05 10.56
N GLY A 603 -23.50 -3.35 11.16
CA GLY A 603 -24.73 -3.94 11.70
C GLY A 603 -24.89 -3.91 13.22
N ALA A 604 -23.89 -3.46 13.99
CA ALA A 604 -24.00 -3.41 15.45
C ALA A 604 -25.00 -2.31 15.89
N ARG A 605 -25.82 -2.60 16.91
CA ARG A 605 -26.80 -1.65 17.45
C ARG A 605 -26.75 -1.46 18.97
N TYR A 606 -25.99 -2.27 19.69
CA TYR A 606 -25.74 -2.10 21.13
C TYR A 606 -24.23 -2.10 21.39
N ILE A 607 -23.65 -0.92 21.65
CA ILE A 607 -22.21 -0.76 21.84
C ILE A 607 -21.94 -0.07 23.18
N VAL A 608 -21.03 -0.64 23.96
CA VAL A 608 -20.62 -0.16 25.29
C VAL A 608 -19.13 0.18 25.25
N LEU A 609 -18.78 1.43 25.46
CA LEU A 609 -17.39 1.91 25.54
C LEU A 609 -17.05 2.21 26.98
N THR A 610 -15.86 1.80 27.44
CA THR A 610 -15.41 2.10 28.81
C THR A 610 -14.15 2.97 28.85
N SER A 611 -14.01 3.75 29.91
CA SER A 611 -12.72 4.29 30.36
C SER A 611 -12.76 4.68 31.84
N ARG A 612 -11.60 4.82 32.48
CA ARG A 612 -11.49 5.21 33.90
C ARG A 612 -12.12 6.58 34.22
N SER A 613 -12.30 7.45 33.23
CA SER A 613 -12.90 8.78 33.42
C SER A 613 -14.18 8.99 32.63
N GLY A 614 -14.75 7.92 32.07
CA GLY A 614 -15.96 7.97 31.24
C GLY A 614 -15.83 8.99 30.12
N ARG A 615 -16.90 9.76 29.88
CA ARG A 615 -16.98 10.79 28.83
C ARG A 615 -15.90 11.88 28.94
N ASN A 616 -15.34 12.14 30.12
CA ASN A 616 -14.28 13.14 30.31
C ASN A 616 -12.95 12.75 29.63
N SER A 617 -12.78 11.48 29.23
CA SER A 617 -11.61 11.05 28.45
C SER A 617 -11.52 11.75 27.09
N LEU A 618 -12.65 12.08 26.45
CA LEU A 618 -12.66 12.78 25.16
C LEU A 618 -12.31 14.27 25.27
N ARG A 619 -12.61 14.90 26.42
CA ARG A 619 -12.28 16.31 26.68
C ARG A 619 -10.79 16.54 26.82
N ARG A 620 -10.05 15.57 27.37
CA ARG A 620 -8.59 15.66 27.56
C ARG A 620 -7.79 15.51 26.27
N ALA A 621 -8.35 14.81 25.27
CA ALA A 621 -7.67 14.55 24.02
C ALA A 621 -7.77 15.70 23.00
N ASN A 622 -8.71 16.65 23.20
CA ASN A 622 -9.03 17.74 22.27
C ASN A 622 -9.22 17.30 20.80
N ASP A 623 -9.70 16.07 20.60
CA ASP A 623 -9.85 15.44 19.30
C ASP A 623 -11.21 15.80 18.69
N THR A 624 -11.19 16.79 17.78
CA THR A 624 -12.40 17.33 17.14
C THR A 624 -13.09 16.28 16.27
N LEU A 625 -12.35 15.35 15.65
CA LEU A 625 -12.92 14.31 14.81
C LEU A 625 -13.65 13.26 15.65
N ALA A 626 -13.03 12.80 16.75
CA ALA A 626 -13.65 11.88 17.70
C ALA A 626 -14.96 12.45 18.28
N ILE A 627 -14.97 13.75 18.61
CA ILE A 627 -16.18 14.44 19.09
C ILE A 627 -17.28 14.47 18.02
N ARG A 628 -16.93 14.72 16.74
CA ARG A 628 -17.89 14.69 15.62
C ARG A 628 -18.46 13.29 15.39
N ILE A 629 -17.62 12.25 15.44
CA ILE A 629 -18.06 10.85 15.31
C ILE A 629 -19.03 10.50 16.45
N LEU A 630 -18.70 10.87 17.69
CA LEU A 630 -19.59 10.65 18.82
C LEU A 630 -20.94 11.36 18.62
N GLY A 631 -20.93 12.64 18.21
CA GLY A 631 -22.16 13.39 17.94
C GLY A 631 -23.01 12.76 16.84
N TYR A 632 -22.36 12.24 15.78
CA TYR A 632 -23.04 11.48 14.74
C TYR A 632 -23.69 10.20 15.29
N LEU A 633 -22.94 9.39 16.04
CA LEU A 633 -23.44 8.13 16.62
C LEU A 633 -24.58 8.35 17.61
N GLU A 634 -24.49 9.37 18.46
CA GLU A 634 -25.55 9.73 19.42
C GLU A 634 -26.81 10.25 18.75
N SER A 635 -26.71 10.80 17.53
CA SER A 635 -27.87 11.24 16.75
C SER A 635 -28.64 10.09 16.09
N ARG A 636 -28.13 8.85 16.14
CA ARG A 636 -28.77 7.69 15.50
C ARG A 636 -29.81 7.08 16.44
N ASN A 637 -31.08 7.11 16.02
CA ASN A 637 -32.20 6.58 16.82
C ASN A 637 -32.18 5.05 16.94
N ASP A 638 -31.48 4.35 16.04
CA ASP A 638 -31.38 2.90 16.02
C ASP A 638 -30.18 2.36 16.81
N LEU A 639 -29.27 3.21 17.30
CA LEU A 639 -28.08 2.82 18.05
C LEU A 639 -28.26 3.07 19.56
N THR A 640 -28.01 2.06 20.38
CA THR A 640 -27.79 2.20 21.81
C THR A 640 -26.27 2.28 22.08
N LEU A 641 -25.77 3.49 22.32
CA LEU A 641 -24.37 3.74 22.66
C LEU A 641 -24.24 4.10 24.15
N GLN A 642 -23.48 3.32 24.92
CA GLN A 642 -23.21 3.60 26.34
C GLN A 642 -21.74 3.97 26.54
N LEU A 643 -21.49 5.10 27.21
CA LEU A 643 -20.16 5.55 27.61
C LEU A 643 -20.01 5.42 29.12
N GLU A 644 -19.39 4.33 29.57
CA GLU A 644 -19.36 3.96 30.98
C GLU A 644 -18.01 4.27 31.63
N GLN A 645 -18.06 4.80 32.85
CA GLN A 645 -16.87 4.94 33.67
C GLN A 645 -16.61 3.61 34.39
N SER A 646 -15.59 2.88 33.96
CA SER A 646 -15.23 1.58 34.54
C SER A 646 -13.73 1.36 34.48
N ASP A 647 -13.18 0.76 35.54
CA ASP A 647 -11.80 0.31 35.59
C ASP A 647 -11.77 -1.21 35.42
N ALA A 648 -11.29 -1.66 34.25
CA ALA A 648 -11.22 -3.07 33.91
C ALA A 648 -10.21 -3.85 34.75
N THR A 649 -9.39 -3.19 35.59
CA THR A 649 -8.50 -3.86 36.55
C THR A 649 -9.21 -4.25 37.86
N LEU A 650 -10.48 -3.89 38.02
CA LEU A 650 -11.28 -4.17 39.22
C LEU A 650 -12.50 -5.06 38.88
N SER A 651 -12.54 -6.28 39.41
CA SER A 651 -13.65 -7.24 39.14
C SER A 651 -15.02 -6.69 39.51
N GLU A 652 -15.14 -5.93 40.60
CA GLU A 652 -16.40 -5.32 41.01
C GLU A 652 -16.91 -4.30 39.98
N SER A 653 -16.00 -3.51 39.38
CA SER A 653 -16.37 -2.51 38.38
C SER A 653 -16.90 -3.16 37.11
N LEU A 654 -16.24 -4.22 36.64
CA LEU A 654 -16.67 -4.96 35.44
C LEU A 654 -17.99 -5.71 35.70
N ALA A 655 -18.16 -6.33 36.88
CA ALA A 655 -19.40 -6.99 37.25
C ALA A 655 -20.59 -6.02 37.29
N GLN A 656 -20.41 -4.83 37.89
CA GLN A 656 -21.44 -3.78 37.90
C GLN A 656 -21.79 -3.29 36.49
N LEU A 657 -20.80 -3.21 35.59
CA LEU A 657 -21.02 -2.85 34.19
C LEU A 657 -21.84 -3.94 33.47
N LEU A 658 -21.45 -5.20 33.58
CA LEU A 658 -22.13 -6.32 32.94
C LEU A 658 -23.60 -6.44 33.37
N MET A 659 -23.91 -6.14 34.65
CA MET A 659 -25.31 -6.11 35.14
C MET A 659 -26.18 -5.04 34.49
N LYS A 660 -25.60 -3.95 33.94
CA LYS A 660 -26.34 -2.88 33.26
C LYS A 660 -26.70 -3.25 31.82
N ILE A 661 -25.96 -4.18 31.21
CA ILE A 661 -26.14 -4.58 29.81
C ILE A 661 -27.29 -5.59 29.74
N LYS A 662 -28.36 -5.25 29.02
CA LYS A 662 -29.57 -6.10 28.93
C LYS A 662 -29.47 -7.15 27.81
N GLN A 663 -28.70 -6.86 26.78
CA GLN A 663 -28.46 -7.72 25.63
C GLN A 663 -27.34 -8.72 25.95
N PRO A 664 -27.31 -9.91 25.32
CA PRO A 664 -26.18 -10.81 25.45
C PRO A 664 -24.91 -10.13 24.90
N VAL A 665 -23.85 -10.11 25.70
CA VAL A 665 -22.54 -9.64 25.25
C VAL A 665 -21.91 -10.76 24.42
N VAL A 666 -21.73 -10.52 23.13
CA VAL A 666 -21.18 -11.52 22.20
C VAL A 666 -19.82 -11.12 21.63
N GLY A 667 -19.42 -9.86 21.74
CA GLY A 667 -18.11 -9.41 21.28
C GLY A 667 -17.44 -8.49 22.27
N CYS A 668 -16.14 -8.69 22.50
CA CYS A 668 -15.34 -7.86 23.37
C CYS A 668 -14.06 -7.41 22.67
N MET A 669 -13.64 -6.17 22.89
CA MET A 669 -12.34 -5.66 22.46
C MET A 669 -11.59 -4.99 23.61
N LEU A 670 -10.35 -5.39 23.85
CA LEU A 670 -9.47 -4.79 24.86
C LEU A 670 -8.51 -3.79 24.19
N LEU A 671 -8.83 -2.50 24.32
CA LEU A 671 -8.11 -1.37 23.71
C LEU A 671 -7.19 -0.64 24.71
N SER A 672 -7.21 -1.03 25.99
CA SER A 672 -6.49 -0.32 27.05
C SER A 672 -4.96 -0.52 26.95
N ALA A 673 -4.23 0.60 27.01
CA ALA A 673 -2.78 0.61 27.11
C ALA A 673 -2.29 1.78 27.98
N VAL A 674 -1.19 1.54 28.71
CA VAL A 674 -0.39 2.56 29.39
C VAL A 674 1.06 2.32 28.98
N LEU A 675 1.75 3.40 28.65
CA LEU A 675 3.18 3.39 28.35
C LEU A 675 3.96 3.86 29.59
N SER A 676 5.12 3.27 29.83
CA SER A 676 6.05 3.64 30.90
C SER A 676 7.47 3.34 30.44
N ASP A 677 7.87 4.01 29.36
CA ASP A 677 9.09 3.65 28.66
C ASP A 677 10.29 4.19 29.43
N ARG A 678 11.14 3.26 29.85
CA ARG A 678 12.37 3.49 30.59
C ARG A 678 13.42 2.49 30.11
N SER A 679 14.70 2.88 30.17
CA SER A 679 15.82 2.06 29.75
C SER A 679 15.76 0.91 30.69
N PHE A 680 16.07 -0.28 30.20
CA PHE A 680 16.10 -1.38 31.11
C PHE A 680 16.96 -1.07 32.35
N TRP A 681 18.03 -0.28 32.21
CA TRP A 681 18.89 0.20 33.31
C TRP A 681 18.23 1.18 34.31
N LYS A 682 17.17 1.88 33.88
CA LYS A 682 16.39 2.87 34.64
C LYS A 682 14.98 2.38 34.98
N GLN A 683 14.62 1.15 34.63
CA GLN A 683 13.39 0.53 35.06
C GLN A 683 13.48 0.18 36.55
N ASP A 684 12.35 0.27 37.24
CA ASP A 684 12.13 -0.31 38.56
C ASP A 684 10.90 -1.23 38.52
N ALA A 685 10.68 -2.01 39.57
CA ALA A 685 9.56 -2.95 39.63
C ALA A 685 8.19 -2.27 39.45
N ALA A 686 8.01 -1.04 39.95
CA ALA A 686 6.74 -0.31 39.86
C ALA A 686 6.45 0.16 38.42
N ASN A 687 7.46 0.66 37.71
CA ASN A 687 7.37 1.09 36.31
C ASN A 687 7.24 -0.09 35.34
N PHE A 688 7.74 -1.27 35.72
CA PHE A 688 7.48 -2.51 34.99
C PHE A 688 6.01 -2.93 35.16
N ASP A 689 5.52 -2.98 36.39
CA ASP A 689 4.16 -3.42 36.73
C ASP A 689 3.05 -2.50 36.20
N ILE A 690 3.25 -1.18 36.16
CA ILE A 690 2.21 -0.22 35.72
C ILE A 690 1.71 -0.49 34.29
N VAL A 691 2.54 -1.07 33.43
CA VAL A 691 2.22 -1.42 32.04
C VAL A 691 1.45 -2.75 31.95
N TYR A 692 1.73 -3.67 32.88
CA TYR A 692 1.07 -4.98 32.96
C TYR A 692 -0.40 -4.84 33.38
N ARG A 693 -0.70 -3.95 34.32
CA ARG A 693 -2.05 -3.81 34.89
C ARG A 693 -3.16 -3.54 33.86
N PRO A 694 -3.10 -2.52 32.99
CA PRO A 694 -4.16 -2.24 32.02
C PRO A 694 -4.28 -3.29 30.89
N LYS A 695 -3.37 -4.27 30.82
CA LYS A 695 -3.32 -5.30 29.78
C LYS A 695 -3.65 -6.67 30.36
N ILE A 696 -2.77 -7.17 31.23
CA ILE A 696 -2.81 -8.52 31.76
C ILE A 696 -3.79 -8.61 32.93
N GLN A 697 -3.72 -7.70 33.90
CA GLN A 697 -4.71 -7.70 34.99
C GLN A 697 -6.12 -7.42 34.46
N ALA A 698 -6.25 -6.52 33.48
CA ALA A 698 -7.54 -6.28 32.82
C ALA A 698 -8.08 -7.53 32.10
N PHE A 699 -7.20 -8.29 31.43
CA PHE A 699 -7.57 -9.57 30.83
C PHE A 699 -7.97 -10.62 31.87
N GLU A 700 -7.23 -10.76 32.97
CA GLU A 700 -7.54 -11.71 34.04
C GLU A 700 -8.87 -11.38 34.74
N VAL A 701 -9.17 -10.09 34.91
CA VAL A 701 -10.48 -9.64 35.40
C VAL A 701 -11.58 -9.96 34.40
N LEU A 702 -11.33 -9.78 33.10
CA LEU A 702 -12.27 -10.16 32.04
C LEU A 702 -12.54 -11.67 32.05
N GLU A 703 -11.48 -12.48 32.03
CA GLU A 703 -11.49 -13.95 32.07
C GLU A 703 -12.24 -14.50 33.30
N SER A 704 -12.08 -13.86 34.46
CA SER A 704 -12.80 -14.25 35.70
C SER A 704 -14.24 -13.74 35.78
N SER A 705 -14.58 -12.69 35.03
CA SER A 705 -15.91 -12.07 35.07
C SER A 705 -16.87 -12.60 34.01
N MET A 706 -16.36 -13.21 32.94
CA MET A 706 -17.18 -13.81 31.87
C MET A 706 -16.50 -15.01 31.22
N ASP A 707 -17.29 -15.97 30.75
CA ASP A 707 -16.76 -17.09 29.96
C ASP A 707 -16.41 -16.61 28.54
N ILE A 708 -15.11 -16.46 28.29
CA ILE A 708 -14.59 -16.03 26.99
C ILE A 708 -15.06 -16.96 25.88
N ASN A 709 -15.22 -18.27 26.12
CA ASN A 709 -15.66 -19.23 25.09
C ASN A 709 -17.11 -19.02 24.62
N CYS A 710 -17.91 -18.27 25.38
CA CYS A 710 -19.29 -17.92 25.00
C CYS A 710 -19.37 -16.69 24.09
N LEU A 711 -18.28 -15.95 23.88
CA LEU A 711 -18.23 -14.82 22.94
C LEU A 711 -18.17 -15.32 21.49
N ASP A 712 -18.76 -14.57 20.56
CA ASP A 712 -18.46 -14.70 19.13
C ASP A 712 -17.01 -14.29 18.85
N PHE A 713 -16.49 -13.28 19.56
CA PHE A 713 -15.09 -12.86 19.47
C PHE A 713 -14.55 -12.13 20.70
N LEU A 714 -13.24 -12.27 20.96
CA LEU A 714 -12.44 -11.38 21.80
C LEU A 714 -11.22 -10.88 21.02
N ILE A 715 -11.10 -9.57 20.83
CA ILE A 715 -9.94 -8.98 20.12
C ILE A 715 -9.11 -8.15 21.10
N ILE A 716 -7.80 -8.37 21.10
CA ILE A 716 -6.89 -7.61 21.95
C ILE A 716 -5.86 -6.87 21.10
N PHE A 717 -5.53 -5.65 21.49
CA PHE A 717 -4.60 -4.82 20.72
C PHE A 717 -3.17 -4.97 21.25
N SER A 718 -2.36 -5.63 20.41
CA SER A 718 -0.90 -5.72 20.53
C SER A 718 -0.23 -4.58 19.75
N SER A 719 1.09 -4.61 19.64
CA SER A 719 1.87 -3.54 19.03
C SER A 719 3.06 -4.08 18.23
N ILE A 720 3.55 -3.27 17.30
CA ILE A 720 4.86 -3.42 16.65
C ILE A 720 6.00 -3.65 17.67
N SER A 721 5.85 -3.18 18.91
CA SER A 721 6.81 -3.46 19.98
C SER A 721 6.99 -4.95 20.27
N THR A 722 6.05 -5.83 19.87
CA THR A 722 6.20 -7.30 19.99
C THR A 722 7.43 -7.82 19.23
N PHE A 723 7.91 -7.06 18.23
CA PHE A 723 9.16 -7.34 17.50
C PHE A 723 10.43 -6.82 18.20
N GLY A 724 10.27 -6.08 19.30
CA GLY A 724 11.33 -5.44 20.09
C GLY A 724 11.51 -3.97 19.74
N ASN A 725 11.43 -3.11 20.76
CA ASN A 725 11.71 -1.68 20.64
C ASN A 725 12.58 -1.23 21.83
N ALA A 726 13.62 -0.46 21.57
CA ALA A 726 14.56 -0.04 22.61
C ALA A 726 13.85 0.80 23.67
N GLY A 727 14.00 0.41 24.94
CA GLY A 727 13.33 1.11 26.04
C GLY A 727 11.90 0.67 26.37
N GLN A 728 11.38 -0.32 25.65
CA GLN A 728 10.06 -0.91 25.87
C GLN A 728 10.17 -2.34 26.39
N THR A 729 11.19 -2.67 27.18
CA THR A 729 11.34 -4.03 27.74
C THR A 729 10.12 -4.46 28.54
N ASN A 730 9.51 -3.55 29.32
CA ASN A 730 8.24 -3.77 30.02
C ASN A 730 7.03 -3.88 29.08
N TYR A 731 6.88 -2.96 28.12
CA TYR A 731 5.72 -2.91 27.23
C TYR A 731 5.68 -4.08 26.23
N SER A 732 6.83 -4.43 25.65
CA SER A 732 6.95 -5.57 24.76
C SER A 732 6.73 -6.89 25.50
N ALA A 733 7.28 -7.05 26.71
CA ALA A 733 7.02 -8.23 27.54
C ALA A 733 5.53 -8.34 27.94
N ALA A 734 4.87 -7.23 28.26
CA ALA A 734 3.44 -7.22 28.54
C ALA A 734 2.60 -7.60 27.31
N ASN A 735 2.96 -7.11 26.12
CA ASN A 735 2.28 -7.48 24.88
C ASN A 735 2.45 -8.96 24.55
N THR A 736 3.66 -9.51 24.62
CA THR A 736 3.88 -10.92 24.31
C THR A 736 3.22 -11.86 25.32
N VAL A 737 3.15 -11.49 26.61
CA VAL A 737 2.34 -12.23 27.61
C VAL A 737 0.85 -12.21 27.26
N LEU A 738 0.34 -11.05 26.83
CA LEU A 738 -1.06 -10.92 26.44
C LEU A 738 -1.37 -11.73 25.17
N ASP A 739 -0.48 -11.67 24.18
CA ASP A 739 -0.52 -12.49 22.96
C ASP A 739 -0.58 -13.99 23.34
N GLY A 740 0.27 -14.42 24.28
CA GLY A 740 0.31 -15.80 24.79
C GLY A 740 -0.96 -16.21 25.54
N LYS A 741 -1.52 -15.35 26.41
CA LYS A 741 -2.79 -15.64 27.11
C LYS A 741 -3.96 -15.82 26.15
N VAL A 742 -4.02 -15.02 25.08
CA VAL A 742 -5.09 -15.09 24.08
C VAL A 742 -5.07 -16.39 23.28
N SER A 743 -3.87 -16.97 23.04
CA SER A 743 -3.72 -18.23 22.29
C SER A 743 -4.49 -19.43 22.88
N GLY A 744 -4.89 -19.34 24.16
CA GLY A 744 -5.72 -20.35 24.83
C GLY A 744 -7.17 -20.43 24.31
N TYR A 745 -7.63 -19.46 23.52
CA TYR A 745 -9.04 -19.34 23.11
C TYR A 745 -9.19 -19.40 21.59
N ARG A 746 -10.17 -20.19 21.11
CA ARG A 746 -10.40 -20.36 19.66
C ARG A 746 -11.12 -19.18 19.01
N ASN A 747 -11.82 -18.40 19.82
CA ASN A 747 -12.62 -17.26 19.42
C ASN A 747 -11.95 -15.93 19.85
N ALA A 748 -10.64 -15.94 20.07
CA ALA A 748 -9.90 -14.75 20.41
C ALA A 748 -8.61 -14.66 19.61
N PHE A 749 -8.20 -13.43 19.30
CA PHE A 749 -6.89 -13.17 18.72
C PHE A 749 -6.36 -11.82 19.15
N SER A 750 -5.03 -11.71 19.17
CA SER A 750 -4.34 -10.43 19.34
C SER A 750 -4.09 -9.81 17.97
N MET A 751 -4.16 -8.49 17.86
CA MET A 751 -3.94 -7.77 16.61
C MET A 751 -2.82 -6.74 16.80
N VAL A 752 -1.80 -6.80 15.95
CA VAL A 752 -0.83 -5.69 15.85
C VAL A 752 -1.53 -4.51 15.18
N ALA A 753 -1.78 -3.45 15.95
CA ALA A 753 -2.50 -2.29 15.43
C ALA A 753 -1.66 -1.55 14.37
N PRO A 754 -2.17 -1.35 13.13
CA PRO A 754 -1.48 -0.52 12.14
C PRO A 754 -1.50 0.96 12.57
N ALA A 755 -0.49 1.71 12.16
CA ALA A 755 -0.31 3.12 12.56
C ALA A 755 -1.39 4.09 12.01
N VAL A 756 -2.22 3.64 11.04
CA VAL A 756 -3.24 4.46 10.37
C VAL A 756 -4.63 3.89 10.66
N THR A 757 -5.50 4.71 11.26
CA THR A 757 -6.82 4.32 11.78
C THR A 757 -7.76 3.75 10.70
N ASP A 758 -7.72 4.27 9.47
CA ASP A 758 -8.63 3.83 8.40
C ASP A 758 -8.37 2.38 7.96
N LYS A 759 -7.13 1.89 8.10
CA LYS A 759 -6.78 0.49 7.82
C LYS A 759 -7.11 -0.46 8.97
N ILE A 760 -7.28 0.07 10.20
CA ILE A 760 -7.58 -0.76 11.38
C ILE A 760 -8.90 -1.51 11.18
N CYS A 761 -9.93 -0.84 10.66
CA CYS A 761 -11.24 -1.45 10.47
C CYS A 761 -11.22 -2.58 9.43
N ALA A 762 -10.48 -2.39 8.33
CA ALA A 762 -10.27 -3.45 7.34
C ALA A 762 -9.50 -4.65 7.92
N CYS A 763 -8.48 -4.40 8.74
CA CYS A 763 -7.73 -5.45 9.43
C CYS A 763 -8.57 -6.19 10.47
N LEU A 764 -9.45 -5.50 11.18
CA LEU A 764 -10.39 -6.10 12.11
C LEU A 764 -11.39 -7.00 11.38
N GLU A 765 -11.91 -6.54 10.24
CA GLU A 765 -12.78 -7.35 9.38
C GLU A 765 -12.07 -8.61 8.91
N ASP A 766 -10.85 -8.48 8.37
CA ASP A 766 -10.07 -9.61 7.89
C ASP A 766 -9.73 -10.60 9.02
N GLY A 767 -9.26 -10.11 10.18
CA GLY A 767 -8.99 -10.96 11.34
C GLY A 767 -10.22 -11.71 11.84
N LEU A 768 -11.39 -11.06 11.88
CA LEU A 768 -12.67 -11.71 12.23
C LEU A 768 -13.09 -12.77 11.21
N LEU A 769 -12.83 -12.53 9.92
CA LEU A 769 -13.11 -13.49 8.85
C LEU A 769 -12.17 -14.69 8.92
N LEU A 770 -10.87 -14.48 9.12
CA LEU A 770 -9.87 -15.53 9.27
C LEU A 770 -10.13 -16.40 10.50
N MET A 771 -10.48 -15.79 11.63
CA MET A 771 -10.69 -16.51 12.89
C MET A 771 -11.91 -17.44 12.79
N ALA A 772 -12.91 -17.02 12.02
CA ALA A 772 -14.09 -17.83 11.76
C ALA A 772 -13.80 -19.10 10.95
N ASP A 773 -12.75 -19.09 10.12
CA ASP A 773 -12.30 -20.26 9.37
C ASP A 773 -11.36 -21.13 10.23
N LYS A 774 -10.37 -20.51 10.87
CA LYS A 774 -9.37 -21.20 11.67
C LYS A 774 -8.89 -20.35 12.86
N PRO A 775 -8.73 -20.93 14.07
CA PRO A 775 -8.14 -20.23 15.19
C PRO A 775 -6.67 -19.87 14.91
N PHE A 776 -6.29 -18.66 15.31
CA PHE A 776 -4.92 -18.16 15.27
C PHE A 776 -4.70 -17.19 16.43
N ASP A 777 -3.45 -17.02 16.85
CA ASP A 777 -3.14 -16.30 18.10
C ASP A 777 -2.90 -14.79 17.88
N LEU A 778 -2.17 -14.45 16.81
CA LEU A 778 -1.73 -13.09 16.51
C LEU A 778 -1.97 -12.75 15.03
N TYR A 779 -2.82 -11.77 14.79
CA TYR A 779 -2.99 -11.11 13.49
C TYR A 779 -1.97 -9.99 13.34
N ILE A 780 -1.16 -10.08 12.29
CA ILE A 780 -0.25 -9.01 11.88
C ILE A 780 -0.75 -8.54 10.51
N PRO A 781 -1.16 -7.27 10.36
CA PRO A 781 -1.51 -6.72 9.05
C PRO A 781 -0.37 -6.89 8.05
N ASP A 782 -0.64 -6.81 6.75
CA ASP A 782 0.44 -6.71 5.76
C ASP A 782 1.20 -5.38 5.93
N LEU A 783 2.24 -5.44 6.76
CA LEU A 783 3.12 -4.32 7.05
C LEU A 783 4.08 -4.14 5.88
N LYS A 784 4.49 -2.89 5.65
CA LYS A 784 5.65 -2.60 4.82
C LYS A 784 6.91 -3.08 5.54
N TRP A 785 7.28 -4.35 5.32
CA TRP A 785 8.36 -5.03 6.06
C TRP A 785 9.74 -4.38 5.87
N ASP A 786 9.95 -3.73 4.72
CA ASP A 786 11.08 -2.82 4.46
C ASP A 786 11.13 -1.67 5.47
N LEU A 787 10.01 -0.98 5.69
CA LEU A 787 9.92 0.09 6.70
C LEU A 787 10.03 -0.45 8.13
N VAL A 788 9.48 -1.64 8.41
CA VAL A 788 9.64 -2.30 9.72
C VAL A 788 11.11 -2.58 9.99
N GLN A 789 11.84 -3.09 8.99
CA GLN A 789 13.27 -3.36 9.08
C GLN A 789 14.10 -2.06 9.20
N GLU A 790 13.75 -1.00 8.47
CA GLU A 790 14.39 0.31 8.58
C GLU A 790 14.24 0.93 9.98
N GLN A 791 13.04 0.81 10.55
CA GLN A 791 12.71 1.41 11.85
C GLN A 791 13.28 0.60 13.03
N LEU A 792 13.06 -0.72 13.03
CA LEU A 792 13.43 -1.59 14.15
C LEU A 792 14.81 -2.25 13.98
N GLY A 793 15.38 -2.24 12.77
CA GLY A 793 16.60 -2.98 12.41
C GLY A 793 16.32 -4.42 11.97
N PRO A 794 17.27 -5.11 11.31
CA PRO A 794 17.10 -6.50 10.85
C PRO A 794 16.75 -7.45 11.99
N SER A 795 15.94 -8.46 11.70
CA SER A 795 15.51 -9.49 12.66
C SER A 795 15.19 -10.79 11.95
N PRO A 796 15.81 -11.93 12.34
CA PRO A 796 15.49 -13.23 11.78
C PRO A 796 14.01 -13.63 11.87
N LEU A 797 13.22 -12.99 12.77
CA LEU A 797 11.79 -13.23 12.94
C LEU A 797 10.94 -12.86 11.72
N TYR A 798 11.35 -11.83 10.97
CA TYR A 798 10.59 -11.29 9.84
C TYR A 798 11.46 -10.94 8.62
N ASP A 799 12.79 -11.09 8.70
CA ASP A 799 13.69 -10.71 7.60
C ASP A 799 13.31 -11.40 6.29
N HIS A 800 12.73 -12.61 6.31
CA HIS A 800 12.25 -13.32 5.11
C HIS A 800 10.99 -12.70 4.47
N LEU A 801 10.29 -11.82 5.18
CA LEU A 801 9.12 -11.09 4.68
C LEU A 801 9.51 -9.77 3.99
N VAL A 802 10.75 -9.29 4.16
CA VAL A 802 11.28 -8.09 3.51
C VAL A 802 11.53 -8.39 2.03
N ARG A 803 10.85 -7.68 1.12
CA ARG A 803 11.06 -7.81 -0.32
C ARG A 803 12.12 -6.80 -0.77
N GLY A 804 13.29 -7.28 -1.20
CA GLY A 804 14.37 -6.48 -1.79
C GLY A 804 15.03 -5.47 -0.85
N SER A 805 16.04 -5.90 -0.08
CA SER A 805 16.88 -4.98 0.69
C SER A 805 18.09 -4.53 -0.14
N SER A 806 18.06 -3.31 -0.69
CA SER A 806 19.29 -2.57 -0.98
C SER A 806 19.70 -1.85 0.30
N LEU A 807 20.67 -2.40 1.02
CA LEU A 807 21.24 -1.84 2.27
C LEU A 807 22.10 -0.58 2.04
N SER A 808 21.79 0.24 1.03
CA SER A 808 22.64 1.37 0.62
C SER A 808 22.16 2.76 1.08
N SER A 809 20.98 2.87 1.69
CA SER A 809 20.36 4.16 2.04
C SER A 809 20.81 4.80 3.36
N LEU A 810 21.69 4.17 4.15
CA LEU A 810 22.06 4.66 5.48
C LEU A 810 23.41 5.41 5.57
N ALA A 811 24.09 5.64 4.45
CA ALA A 811 25.35 6.37 4.45
C ALA A 811 25.31 7.57 3.48
N ARG A 812 24.90 8.74 4.00
CA ARG A 812 25.45 10.08 3.69
C ARG A 812 24.54 11.18 4.25
N VAL A 813 24.84 11.63 5.46
CA VAL A 813 24.49 12.97 5.93
C VAL A 813 25.80 13.75 5.95
N GLU A 814 25.93 14.80 5.13
CA GLU A 814 27.04 15.75 5.22
C GLU A 814 26.50 17.12 5.66
N ASN A 815 27.12 17.61 6.73
CA ASN A 815 26.86 18.86 7.43
C ASN A 815 27.20 20.10 6.56
N SER A 816 26.27 21.05 6.47
CA SER A 816 26.61 22.45 6.76
C SER A 816 25.37 23.21 7.23
N GLY A 817 25.49 23.82 8.40
CA GLY A 817 24.39 24.39 9.17
C GLY A 817 24.68 24.19 10.65
N ASN A 818 24.63 25.28 11.43
CA ASN A 818 25.03 25.32 12.84
C ASN A 818 24.42 24.12 13.57
N THR A 819 25.23 23.14 13.97
CA THR A 819 24.76 21.83 14.49
C THR A 819 23.78 22.02 15.64
N ARG A 820 23.99 23.07 16.44
CA ARG A 820 23.08 23.55 17.49
C ARG A 820 21.70 23.92 16.97
N GLU A 821 21.60 24.71 15.91
CA GLU A 821 20.32 25.17 15.36
C GLU A 821 19.58 24.04 14.63
N THR A 822 20.31 23.11 14.02
CA THR A 822 19.75 21.89 13.42
C THR A 822 19.18 20.96 14.49
N LEU A 823 19.93 20.72 15.57
CA LEU A 823 19.47 19.93 16.71
C LEU A 823 18.28 20.60 17.41
N GLU A 824 18.33 21.93 17.58
CA GLU A 824 17.25 22.72 18.18
C GLU A 824 15.96 22.58 17.36
N ASN A 825 16.03 22.74 16.03
CA ASN A 825 14.87 22.61 15.16
C ASN A 825 14.32 21.17 15.16
N ILE A 826 15.20 20.17 15.08
CA ILE A 826 14.80 18.75 15.17
C ILE A 826 14.05 18.49 16.49
N VAL A 827 14.59 18.94 17.61
CA VAL A 827 13.96 18.75 18.93
C VAL A 827 12.63 19.50 19.02
N ARG A 828 12.59 20.77 18.61
CA ARG A 828 11.37 21.61 18.70
C ARG A 828 10.24 21.10 17.80
N ASP A 829 10.55 20.65 16.59
CA ASP A 829 9.56 20.13 15.65
C ASP A 829 8.95 18.81 16.15
N HIS A 830 9.78 17.95 16.76
CA HIS A 830 9.32 16.66 17.30
C HIS A 830 8.58 16.80 18.63
N LEU A 831 8.91 17.82 19.44
CA LEU A 831 8.21 18.12 20.69
C LEU A 831 7.05 19.13 20.51
N LYS A 832 6.89 19.70 19.31
CA LYS A 832 5.89 20.72 18.96
C LYS A 832 5.93 21.96 19.88
N ILE A 833 7.14 22.47 20.15
CA ILE A 833 7.35 23.63 21.02
C ILE A 833 7.62 24.87 20.17
N ALA A 834 6.89 25.95 20.42
CA ALA A 834 7.14 27.25 19.79
C ALA A 834 8.55 27.77 20.15
N LYS A 835 9.18 28.55 19.27
CA LYS A 835 10.54 29.08 19.48
C LYS A 835 10.69 29.88 20.76
N GLU A 836 9.60 30.54 21.16
CA GLU A 836 9.47 31.44 22.30
C GLU A 836 9.54 30.69 23.64
N ASP A 837 9.08 29.43 23.66
CA ASP A 837 8.90 28.61 24.85
C ASP A 837 10.01 27.57 25.05
N PHE A 838 10.94 27.48 24.09
CA PHE A 838 12.03 26.50 24.09
C PHE A 838 13.31 27.08 24.74
N SER A 839 13.89 26.34 25.68
CA SER A 839 15.11 26.68 26.39
C SER A 839 16.13 25.55 26.27
N PRO A 840 17.38 25.82 25.83
CA PRO A 840 18.40 24.79 25.58
C PRO A 840 18.82 23.99 26.82
N ASP A 841 18.66 24.57 28.01
CA ASP A 841 19.11 24.00 29.28
C ASP A 841 17.99 23.24 30.02
N VAL A 842 16.76 23.34 29.54
CA VAL A 842 15.61 22.63 30.13
C VAL A 842 15.55 21.20 29.59
N PRO A 843 15.47 20.18 30.46
CA PRO A 843 15.35 18.80 30.02
C PRO A 843 14.12 18.54 29.16
N PHE A 844 14.23 17.70 28.13
CA PHE A 844 13.12 17.42 27.20
C PHE A 844 11.89 16.79 27.88
N THR A 845 12.09 16.11 29.00
CA THR A 845 11.04 15.61 29.91
C THR A 845 10.13 16.70 30.43
N SER A 846 10.66 17.90 30.65
CA SER A 846 9.89 19.07 31.12
C SER A 846 8.97 19.64 30.02
N TYR A 847 9.23 19.30 28.76
CA TYR A 847 8.38 19.63 27.62
C TYR A 847 7.37 18.54 27.25
N GLY A 848 7.26 17.49 28.08
CA GLY A 848 6.28 16.43 27.87
C GLY A 848 6.67 15.42 26.79
N ILE A 849 7.96 15.22 26.52
CA ILE A 849 8.41 14.15 25.61
C ILE A 849 7.91 12.78 26.12
N ASP A 850 7.12 12.10 25.29
CA ASP A 850 6.67 10.73 25.53
C ASP A 850 7.51 9.75 24.72
N SER A 851 7.25 8.46 24.88
CA SER A 851 8.06 7.41 24.28
C SER A 851 7.93 7.29 22.76
N LEU A 852 6.77 7.65 22.21
CA LEU A 852 6.54 7.66 20.78
C LEU A 852 7.30 8.82 20.12
N SER A 853 7.29 9.98 20.78
CA SER A 853 8.00 11.19 20.38
C SER A 853 9.51 11.04 20.57
N ALA A 854 9.94 10.38 21.65
CA ALA A 854 11.33 10.03 21.90
C ALA A 854 11.88 9.03 20.89
N GLY A 855 11.09 8.05 20.43
CA GLY A 855 11.49 7.14 19.35
C GLY A 855 11.68 7.87 18.01
N ARG A 856 10.79 8.80 17.68
CA ARG A 856 10.91 9.63 16.47
C ARG A 856 12.08 10.60 16.55
N LEU A 857 12.28 11.23 17.72
CA LEU A 857 13.40 12.13 17.96
C LEU A 857 14.74 11.38 17.97
N SER A 858 14.81 10.19 18.58
CA SER A 858 15.96 9.28 18.52
C SER A 858 16.34 8.97 17.08
N PHE A 859 15.36 8.66 16.24
CA PHE A 859 15.57 8.44 14.82
C PHE A 859 16.09 9.69 14.10
N ALA A 860 15.45 10.85 14.32
CA ALA A 860 15.87 12.11 13.70
C ALA A 860 17.27 12.57 14.13
N LEU A 861 17.72 12.15 15.32
CA LEU A 861 19.04 12.46 15.87
C LEU A 861 20.15 11.47 15.43
N ARG A 862 19.81 10.29 14.87
CA ARG A 862 20.78 9.25 14.47
C ARG A 862 21.95 9.76 13.61
N PRO A 863 21.76 10.71 12.66
CA PRO A 863 22.89 11.24 11.89
C PRO A 863 23.92 12.02 12.72
N PHE A 864 23.54 12.51 13.90
CA PHE A 864 24.38 13.36 14.76
C PHE A 864 24.85 12.61 16.02
N LEU A 865 24.02 11.72 16.55
CA LEU A 865 24.26 10.97 17.78
C LEU A 865 23.34 9.74 17.80
N SER A 866 23.89 8.56 18.05
CA SER A 866 23.07 7.39 18.39
C SER A 866 22.56 7.51 19.83
N ALA A 867 21.43 8.19 20.01
CA ALA A 867 20.73 8.29 21.29
C ALA A 867 19.55 7.31 21.31
N THR A 868 19.47 6.43 22.30
CA THR A 868 18.25 5.61 22.49
C THR A 868 17.09 6.50 22.92
N SER A 869 15.85 6.08 22.66
CA SER A 869 14.64 6.74 23.19
C SER A 869 14.75 7.04 24.69
N MET A 870 15.55 6.24 25.42
CA MET A 870 15.83 6.52 26.82
C MET A 870 16.77 7.61 27.18
N GLN A 871 17.83 7.70 26.41
CA GLN A 871 18.81 8.74 26.68
C GLN A 871 18.14 10.10 26.50
N LEU A 872 17.12 10.18 25.63
CA LEU A 872 16.25 11.34 25.45
C LEU A 872 15.22 11.53 26.57
N LEU A 873 14.67 10.45 27.14
CA LEU A 873 13.77 10.48 28.31
C LEU A 873 14.52 10.66 29.66
N GLY A 874 15.84 10.76 29.64
CA GLY A 874 16.72 10.70 30.82
C GLY A 874 17.18 12.05 31.38
N ASP A 875 16.31 13.05 31.40
CA ASP A 875 16.60 14.46 31.74
C ASP A 875 17.73 15.09 30.92
N ILE A 876 17.80 14.74 29.64
CA ILE A 876 18.75 15.35 28.69
C ILE A 876 18.17 16.67 28.17
N SER A 877 19.01 17.70 28.06
CA SER A 877 18.70 18.99 27.43
C SER A 877 19.45 19.12 26.11
N LEU A 878 19.13 20.15 25.31
CA LEU A 878 19.85 20.42 24.05
C LEU A 878 21.35 20.66 24.32
N THR A 879 21.67 21.41 25.37
CA THR A 879 23.05 21.66 25.83
C THR A 879 23.75 20.33 26.24
N GLY A 880 23.02 19.41 26.87
CA GLY A 880 23.54 18.08 27.23
C GLY A 880 23.82 17.17 26.02
N LEU A 881 23.02 17.29 24.95
CA LEU A 881 23.23 16.61 23.66
C LEU A 881 24.45 17.15 22.92
N GLU A 882 24.60 18.47 22.86
CA GLU A 882 25.76 19.14 22.25
C GLU A 882 27.08 18.71 22.90
N GLY A 883 27.10 18.58 24.24
CA GLY A 883 28.28 18.12 24.98
C GLY A 883 28.72 16.70 24.59
N ARG A 884 27.76 15.81 24.31
CA ARG A 884 28.04 14.42 23.89
C ARG A 884 28.55 14.33 22.46
N ILE A 885 28.02 15.15 21.56
CA ILE A 885 28.45 15.21 20.15
C ILE A 885 29.89 15.72 20.05
N LYS A 886 30.28 16.71 20.88
CA LYS A 886 31.67 17.18 20.96
C LYS A 886 32.65 16.09 21.40
N SER A 887 32.26 15.24 22.36
CA SER A 887 33.10 14.12 22.83
C SER A 887 33.25 12.97 21.81
N HIS A 888 32.33 12.84 20.85
CA HIS A 888 32.38 11.83 19.79
C HIS A 888 33.20 12.25 18.56
N SER A 889 33.47 13.55 18.41
CA SER A 889 34.11 14.11 17.21
C SER A 889 35.64 14.06 17.22
N GLU A 890 36.28 13.63 18.32
CA GLU A 890 37.75 13.62 18.46
C GLU A 890 38.42 12.30 18.00
N ASN A 891 37.67 11.27 17.59
CA ASN A 891 38.22 9.91 17.36
C ASN A 891 38.07 9.32 15.94
N ALA A 892 37.71 10.09 14.91
CA ALA A 892 37.61 9.55 13.54
C ALA A 892 38.12 10.53 12.49
N GLU A 893 39.40 10.37 12.10
CA GLU A 893 39.96 10.97 10.89
C GLU A 893 39.83 10.04 9.67
N VAL A 894 39.73 10.69 8.50
CA VAL A 894 39.90 10.20 7.10
C VAL A 894 38.62 9.83 6.33
N ALA A 895 37.95 10.86 5.79
CA ALA A 895 37.68 11.07 4.35
C ALA A 895 36.88 12.39 4.18
N GLN A 896 37.28 13.28 3.27
CA GLN A 896 36.68 14.63 3.18
C GLN A 896 35.26 14.64 2.57
N PRO A 897 34.29 15.39 3.14
CA PRO A 897 32.95 15.60 2.60
C PRO A 897 32.82 16.75 1.58
N ARG A 898 31.84 16.66 0.67
CA ARG A 898 31.48 17.65 -0.38
C ARG A 898 30.64 18.81 0.20
N ARG A 899 30.77 20.02 -0.37
CA ARG A 899 30.23 21.28 0.20
C ARG A 899 28.70 21.41 0.05
N SER A 900 28.02 21.91 1.10
CA SER A 900 26.55 22.11 1.13
C SER A 900 26.08 23.53 0.77
N GLU A 901 26.98 24.44 0.37
CA GLU A 901 26.67 25.86 0.12
C GLU A 901 25.95 26.12 -1.23
N ASP A 902 25.78 25.10 -2.08
CA ASP A 902 25.31 25.25 -3.48
C ASP A 902 23.90 24.64 -3.77
N MET A 903 23.09 24.36 -2.73
CA MET A 903 21.76 23.73 -2.88
C MET A 903 20.59 24.70 -2.56
N PHE A 904 19.56 24.71 -3.41
CA PHE A 904 18.31 25.47 -3.21
C PHE A 904 17.55 25.13 -1.90
N GLU A 905 17.06 26.16 -1.20
CA GLU A 905 16.23 26.04 0.00
C GLU A 905 14.72 25.98 -0.32
N TRP A 906 14.09 24.84 -0.09
CA TRP A 906 12.66 24.60 -0.41
C TRP A 906 11.64 25.43 0.38
N LYS A 907 12.08 26.21 1.38
CA LYS A 907 11.23 27.15 2.11
C LYS A 907 10.95 28.44 1.33
N GLU A 908 11.69 28.67 0.23
CA GLU A 908 11.70 29.91 -0.54
C GLU A 908 11.07 29.75 -1.94
N LEU A 909 9.87 29.17 -2.03
CA LEU A 909 9.19 28.93 -3.32
C LEU A 909 8.39 30.15 -3.81
N ASN A 910 8.30 30.29 -5.14
CA ASN A 910 7.45 31.24 -5.87
C ASN A 910 7.63 32.72 -5.48
N ARG A 911 8.85 33.13 -5.10
CA ARG A 911 9.14 34.53 -4.76
C ARG A 911 9.15 35.41 -6.02
N PRO A 912 8.62 36.66 -5.96
CA PRO A 912 8.71 37.59 -7.08
C PRO A 912 10.16 37.79 -7.54
N GLY A 913 10.41 37.69 -8.85
CA GLY A 913 11.74 37.82 -9.44
C GLY A 913 12.62 36.56 -9.40
N GLU A 914 12.20 35.48 -8.74
CA GLU A 914 12.94 34.20 -8.65
C GLU A 914 12.33 33.11 -9.54
N ALA A 915 12.00 33.48 -10.78
CA ALA A 915 11.39 32.57 -11.74
C ALA A 915 12.33 31.42 -12.17
N LEU A 916 13.64 31.63 -12.13
CA LEU A 916 14.67 30.61 -12.34
C LEU A 916 15.40 30.36 -11.02
N VAL A 917 15.37 29.12 -10.55
CA VAL A 917 16.08 28.69 -9.35
C VAL A 917 17.12 27.63 -9.66
N LYS A 918 18.23 27.67 -8.93
CA LYS A 918 19.33 26.72 -9.08
C LYS A 918 19.17 25.63 -8.04
N LEU A 919 18.53 24.51 -8.40
CA LEU A 919 18.33 23.39 -7.47
C LEU A 919 19.68 22.88 -6.98
N VAL A 920 20.60 22.66 -7.92
CA VAL A 920 22.02 22.43 -7.66
C VAL A 920 22.83 23.13 -8.74
N ASP A 921 23.91 23.80 -8.37
CA ASP A 921 24.82 24.45 -9.31
C ASP A 921 26.27 24.05 -9.04
N TYR A 922 26.84 23.32 -10.00
CA TYR A 922 28.25 22.91 -10.00
C TYR A 922 29.10 23.72 -11.00
N GLY A 923 28.50 24.70 -11.69
CA GLY A 923 29.18 25.53 -12.68
C GLY A 923 29.42 24.88 -14.04
N ASP A 924 28.88 23.69 -14.29
CA ASP A 924 28.83 23.04 -15.60
C ASP A 924 27.59 23.47 -16.41
N ASP A 925 27.34 22.85 -17.56
CA ASP A 925 26.22 23.20 -18.44
C ASP A 925 24.89 22.67 -17.85
N PRO A 926 24.00 23.52 -17.29
CA PRO A 926 22.89 23.06 -16.49
C PRO A 926 21.76 22.49 -17.34
N LEU A 927 21.09 21.46 -16.83
CA LEU A 927 19.78 21.07 -17.33
C LEU A 927 18.72 21.97 -16.70
N ILE A 928 17.99 22.73 -17.52
CA ILE A 928 17.00 23.71 -17.07
C ILE A 928 15.59 23.15 -17.29
N PHE A 929 14.88 22.82 -16.21
CA PHE A 929 13.54 22.24 -16.24
C PHE A 929 12.42 23.27 -16.14
N VAL A 930 11.46 23.20 -17.05
CA VAL A 930 10.16 23.90 -16.93
C VAL A 930 9.25 23.12 -15.98
N HIS A 931 8.66 23.81 -15.00
CA HIS A 931 7.68 23.28 -14.05
C HIS A 931 6.51 22.53 -14.71
N GLY A 932 5.74 21.74 -13.95
CA GLY A 932 4.49 21.11 -14.39
C GLY A 932 3.32 22.09 -14.54
N ALA A 933 2.16 21.65 -15.03
CA ALA A 933 1.04 22.53 -15.38
C ALA A 933 0.54 23.47 -14.25
N SER A 934 0.72 23.09 -12.98
CA SER A 934 0.36 23.90 -11.81
C SER A 934 1.41 24.94 -11.38
N GLY A 935 2.50 25.11 -12.13
CA GLY A 935 3.46 26.19 -11.92
C GLY A 935 4.58 25.92 -10.91
N ASN A 936 4.50 24.84 -10.12
CA ASN A 936 5.45 24.59 -9.05
C ASN A 936 6.51 23.53 -9.42
N ILE A 937 7.64 23.61 -8.72
CA ILE A 937 8.84 22.77 -8.93
C ILE A 937 9.03 21.71 -7.84
N VAL A 938 8.06 21.56 -6.93
CA VAL A 938 8.12 20.59 -5.82
C VAL A 938 8.37 19.15 -6.29
N PRO A 939 7.81 18.67 -7.42
CA PRO A 939 8.12 17.33 -7.93
C PRO A 939 9.61 17.09 -8.22
N PHE A 940 10.41 18.15 -8.44
CA PHE A 940 11.84 18.03 -8.71
C PHE A 940 12.70 17.91 -7.44
N MET A 941 12.10 18.02 -6.24
CA MET A 941 12.82 17.92 -4.97
C MET A 941 13.69 16.67 -4.83
N PRO A 942 13.23 15.47 -5.21
CA PRO A 942 14.07 14.27 -5.16
C PRO A 942 15.29 14.33 -6.10
N LEU A 943 15.20 15.07 -7.21
CA LEU A 943 16.30 15.17 -8.18
C LEU A 943 17.48 15.99 -7.66
N GLN A 944 17.23 16.95 -6.76
CA GLN A 944 18.27 17.82 -6.20
C GLN A 944 19.41 17.02 -5.53
N GLN A 945 19.11 15.90 -4.88
CA GLN A 945 20.12 15.07 -4.22
C GLN A 945 20.74 14.01 -5.14
N ARG A 946 20.13 13.75 -6.31
CA ARG A 946 20.51 12.69 -7.26
C ARG A 946 21.29 13.21 -8.46
N PHE A 947 21.20 14.51 -8.74
CA PHE A 947 21.97 15.14 -9.81
C PHE A 947 23.41 15.39 -9.39
N THR A 948 24.32 14.97 -10.25
CA THR A 948 25.78 15.17 -10.18
C THR A 948 26.28 16.23 -11.18
N THR A 949 25.37 16.78 -11.98
CA THR A 949 25.55 17.93 -12.90
C THR A 949 24.56 19.02 -12.51
N SER A 950 24.80 20.28 -12.92
CA SER A 950 23.94 21.40 -12.53
C SER A 950 22.50 21.18 -13.01
N LEU A 951 21.55 21.42 -12.11
CA LEU A 951 20.12 21.27 -12.33
C LEU A 951 19.41 22.54 -11.89
N TRP A 952 18.79 23.23 -12.84
CA TRP A 952 18.01 24.45 -12.58
C TRP A 952 16.53 24.20 -12.92
N ALA A 953 15.63 24.94 -12.26
CA ALA A 953 14.21 24.82 -12.48
C ALA A 953 13.55 26.19 -12.66
N LEU A 954 12.56 26.25 -13.54
CA LEU A 954 11.71 27.42 -13.74
C LEU A 954 10.42 27.21 -12.97
N GLN A 955 10.02 28.18 -12.15
CA GLN A 955 8.79 28.17 -11.36
C GLN A 955 7.90 29.37 -11.72
N THR A 956 6.58 29.21 -11.56
CA THR A 956 5.62 30.30 -11.66
C THR A 956 5.65 31.16 -10.41
N THR A 957 5.95 32.43 -10.60
CA THR A 957 5.99 33.47 -9.57
C THR A 957 4.83 34.46 -9.78
N PRO A 958 4.50 35.32 -8.79
CA PRO A 958 3.44 36.33 -8.94
C PRO A 958 3.61 37.29 -10.13
N ASP A 959 4.84 37.51 -10.59
CA ASP A 959 5.19 38.34 -11.75
C ASP A 959 5.19 37.56 -13.09
N THR A 960 4.97 36.25 -13.06
CA THR A 960 4.89 35.44 -14.29
C THR A 960 3.65 35.83 -15.11
N PRO A 961 3.81 36.22 -16.39
CA PRO A 961 2.69 36.67 -17.22
C PRO A 961 1.84 35.50 -17.76
N MET A 962 0.75 35.16 -17.06
CA MET A 962 -0.11 34.00 -17.38
C MET A 962 -1.23 34.26 -18.42
N HIS A 963 -1.13 35.33 -19.23
CA HIS A 963 -2.16 35.66 -20.22
C HIS A 963 -1.98 34.93 -21.56
N SER A 964 -0.78 34.44 -21.88
CA SER A 964 -0.52 33.55 -23.02
C SER A 964 0.73 32.71 -22.77
N LEU A 965 0.86 31.55 -23.42
CA LEU A 965 2.08 30.74 -23.32
C LEU A 965 3.31 31.44 -23.91
N ASP A 966 3.15 32.25 -24.95
CA ASP A 966 4.27 32.98 -25.53
C ASP A 966 4.83 34.02 -24.56
N ALA A 967 3.95 34.72 -23.83
CA ALA A 967 4.37 35.63 -22.77
C ALA A 967 5.15 34.90 -21.65
N MET A 968 4.67 33.72 -21.22
CA MET A 968 5.38 32.89 -20.25
C MET A 968 6.75 32.42 -20.78
N ALA A 969 6.80 31.93 -22.02
CA ALA A 969 8.03 31.48 -22.65
C ALA A 969 9.06 32.62 -22.79
N ASN A 970 8.62 33.82 -23.16
CA ASN A 970 9.49 35.00 -23.23
C ASN A 970 10.01 35.42 -21.85
N PHE A 971 9.16 35.35 -20.82
CA PHE A 971 9.53 35.65 -19.44
C PHE A 971 10.58 34.65 -18.91
N TYR A 972 10.35 33.35 -19.09
CA TYR A 972 11.32 32.32 -18.72
C TYR A 972 12.61 32.40 -19.53
N LEU A 973 12.54 32.65 -20.84
CA LEU A 973 13.72 32.85 -21.67
C LEU A 973 14.56 34.05 -21.21
N ALA A 974 13.92 35.15 -20.77
CA ALA A 974 14.62 36.29 -20.21
C ALA A 974 15.37 35.92 -18.93
N ALA A 975 14.74 35.16 -18.03
CA ALA A 975 15.39 34.64 -16.81
C ALA A 975 16.57 33.69 -17.14
N ILE A 976 16.38 32.78 -18.10
CA ILE A 976 17.44 31.89 -18.60
C ILE A 976 18.61 32.72 -19.13
N ARG A 977 18.37 33.70 -20.00
CA ARG A 977 19.43 34.52 -20.62
C ARG A 977 20.14 35.43 -19.60
N ALA A 978 19.42 35.90 -18.58
CA ALA A 978 20.03 36.67 -17.50
C ALA A 978 21.04 35.82 -16.70
N ALA A 979 20.72 34.55 -16.42
CA ALA A 979 21.61 33.64 -15.72
C ALA A 979 22.69 33.01 -16.64
N ARG A 980 22.35 32.79 -17.91
CA ARG A 980 23.20 32.14 -18.91
C ARG A 980 23.02 32.80 -20.30
N PRO A 981 23.87 33.79 -20.62
CA PRO A 981 23.72 34.59 -21.84
C PRO A 981 23.94 33.84 -23.17
N ALA A 982 24.64 32.70 -23.16
CA ALA A 982 24.98 31.94 -24.36
C ALA A 982 24.88 30.41 -24.14
N GLY A 983 24.58 29.68 -25.23
CA GLY A 983 24.52 28.22 -25.25
C GLY A 983 25.89 27.51 -25.16
N PRO A 984 25.90 26.16 -25.22
CA PRO A 984 24.77 25.29 -25.51
C PRO A 984 23.77 25.21 -24.36
N TYR A 985 22.49 25.02 -24.69
CA TYR A 985 21.39 24.89 -23.72
C TYR A 985 20.91 23.43 -23.63
N ARG A 986 20.66 22.98 -22.40
CA ARG A 986 20.00 21.71 -22.09
C ARG A 986 18.66 22.05 -21.44
N LEU A 987 17.56 21.63 -22.06
CA LEU A 987 16.21 21.97 -21.62
C LEU A 987 15.46 20.71 -21.21
N GLY A 988 14.63 20.85 -20.18
CA GLY A 988 13.71 19.82 -19.72
C GLY A 988 12.31 20.37 -19.51
N ALA A 989 11.28 19.54 -19.61
CA ALA A 989 9.93 19.91 -19.21
C ALA A 989 9.16 18.73 -18.64
N TYR A 990 8.25 19.01 -17.73
CA TYR A 990 7.43 18.03 -17.05
C TYR A 990 5.95 18.26 -17.35
N SER A 991 5.23 17.19 -17.69
CA SER A 991 3.78 17.23 -17.89
C SER A 991 3.39 18.16 -19.07
N GLY A 992 2.18 18.71 -19.04
CA GLY A 992 1.58 19.48 -20.14
C GLY A 992 2.33 20.76 -20.57
N THR A 993 3.30 21.24 -19.79
CA THR A 993 4.10 22.44 -20.12
C THR A 993 5.27 22.15 -21.07
N ALA A 994 5.42 20.91 -21.55
CA ALA A 994 6.37 20.53 -22.59
C ALA A 994 6.38 21.51 -23.77
N LEU A 995 5.22 22.03 -24.15
CA LEU A 995 5.07 23.02 -25.21
C LEU A 995 5.86 24.32 -24.96
N ILE A 996 5.95 24.79 -23.71
CA ILE A 996 6.72 25.99 -23.34
C ILE A 996 8.21 25.76 -23.60
N ALA A 997 8.74 24.57 -23.30
CA ALA A 997 10.15 24.26 -23.58
C ALA A 997 10.45 24.22 -25.08
N PHE A 998 9.52 23.74 -25.92
CA PHE A 998 9.65 23.84 -27.37
C PHE A 998 9.63 25.30 -27.85
N MET A 999 8.76 26.15 -27.29
CA MET A 999 8.74 27.58 -27.63
C MET A 999 10.05 28.29 -27.25
N ILE A 1000 10.62 27.96 -26.09
CA ILE A 1000 11.93 28.45 -25.65
C ILE A 1000 13.04 27.95 -26.60
N ALA A 1001 13.04 26.65 -26.94
CA ALA A 1001 14.01 26.05 -27.86
C ALA A 1001 13.96 26.72 -29.24
N GLN A 1002 12.76 26.94 -29.80
CA GLN A 1002 12.56 27.63 -31.07
C GLN A 1002 13.20 29.04 -31.05
N LYS A 1003 12.96 29.81 -29.99
CA LYS A 1003 13.49 31.18 -29.85
C LYS A 1003 15.01 31.17 -29.68
N LEU A 1004 15.57 30.20 -28.96
CA LEU A 1004 17.02 30.02 -28.83
C LEU A 1004 17.68 29.69 -30.19
N LEU A 1005 17.12 28.71 -30.93
CA LEU A 1005 17.61 28.35 -32.26
C LEU A 1005 17.52 29.54 -33.24
N ALA A 1006 16.41 30.28 -33.22
CA ALA A 1006 16.23 31.47 -34.06
C ALA A 1006 17.25 32.59 -33.74
N ALA A 1007 17.74 32.65 -32.51
CA ALA A 1007 18.80 33.57 -32.09
C ALA A 1007 20.22 33.05 -32.40
N GLY A 1008 20.36 31.86 -32.97
CA GLY A 1008 21.64 31.23 -33.32
C GLY A 1008 22.29 30.43 -32.19
N ASP A 1009 21.60 30.21 -31.07
CA ASP A 1009 22.10 29.37 -29.97
C ASP A 1009 21.87 27.87 -30.26
N ALA A 1010 22.75 27.02 -29.72
CA ALA A 1010 22.60 25.57 -29.80
C ALA A 1010 21.77 25.02 -28.63
N VAL A 1011 20.78 24.16 -28.92
CA VAL A 1011 20.05 23.35 -27.93
C VAL A 1011 20.48 21.90 -28.12
N VAL A 1012 21.21 21.36 -27.15
CA VAL A 1012 21.89 20.05 -27.27
C VAL A 1012 21.17 18.90 -26.57
N GLN A 1013 20.13 19.21 -25.79
CA GLN A 1013 19.29 18.23 -25.12
C GLN A 1013 17.89 18.83 -24.90
N LEU A 1014 16.84 18.08 -25.25
CA LEU A 1014 15.47 18.38 -24.87
C LEU A 1014 14.81 17.14 -24.25
N ALA A 1015 14.71 17.13 -22.92
CA ALA A 1015 14.14 16.02 -22.15
C ALA A 1015 12.68 16.30 -21.75
N ILE A 1016 11.74 15.46 -22.17
CA ILE A 1016 10.32 15.63 -21.86
C ILE A 1016 9.86 14.51 -20.94
N LEU A 1017 9.18 14.86 -19.83
CA LEU A 1017 8.75 13.91 -18.80
C LEU A 1017 7.24 13.72 -18.80
N ASP A 1018 6.83 12.48 -19.03
CA ASP A 1018 5.50 11.90 -18.88
C ASP A 1018 4.38 12.67 -19.60
N HIS A 1019 4.69 13.28 -20.74
CA HIS A 1019 3.75 13.92 -21.67
C HIS A 1019 4.46 14.23 -23.00
N PHE A 1020 3.74 14.49 -24.09
CA PHE A 1020 4.32 15.10 -25.30
C PHE A 1020 3.30 16.05 -25.96
N PRO A 1021 3.69 17.23 -26.51
CA PRO A 1021 2.73 18.25 -26.93
C PRO A 1021 1.66 17.79 -27.93
N VAL A 1022 2.00 16.87 -28.84
CA VAL A 1022 1.05 16.36 -29.86
C VAL A 1022 -0.10 15.56 -29.22
N LEU A 1023 0.08 15.06 -28.00
CA LEU A 1023 -0.97 14.37 -27.24
C LEU A 1023 -2.21 15.27 -27.03
N PHE A 1024 -2.06 16.60 -26.97
CA PHE A 1024 -3.19 17.55 -26.89
C PHE A 1024 -4.09 17.56 -28.14
N ALA A 1025 -3.63 16.99 -29.25
CA ALA A 1025 -4.40 16.83 -30.49
C ALA A 1025 -4.80 15.36 -30.76
N SER A 1026 -4.63 14.49 -29.76
CA SER A 1026 -5.05 13.08 -29.80
C SER A 1026 -6.57 12.93 -29.56
N PRO A 1027 -7.18 11.79 -29.93
CA PRO A 1027 -8.58 11.51 -29.60
C PRO A 1027 -8.87 11.56 -28.08
N TYR A 1028 -7.87 11.29 -27.24
CA TYR A 1028 -7.99 11.33 -25.78
C TYR A 1028 -8.15 12.76 -25.24
N MET A 1029 -7.46 13.74 -25.83
CA MET A 1029 -7.49 15.15 -25.39
C MET A 1029 -8.11 16.11 -26.40
N GLN A 1030 -8.88 15.61 -27.36
CA GLN A 1030 -9.43 16.45 -28.42
C GLN A 1030 -10.39 17.53 -27.88
N PRO A 1031 -10.35 18.75 -28.43
CA PRO A 1031 -11.29 19.81 -28.06
C PRO A 1031 -12.72 19.45 -28.50
N ASP A 1032 -13.72 19.84 -27.70
CA ASP A 1032 -15.13 19.72 -28.09
C ASP A 1032 -15.51 20.74 -29.17
N GLU A 1033 -16.63 20.50 -29.85
CA GLU A 1033 -17.11 21.36 -30.95
C GLU A 1033 -17.30 22.81 -30.52
N GLU A 1034 -17.70 23.05 -29.27
CA GLU A 1034 -17.85 24.39 -28.72
C GLU A 1034 -16.51 25.09 -28.59
N THR A 1035 -15.49 24.41 -28.04
CA THR A 1035 -14.13 24.94 -27.95
C THR A 1035 -13.54 25.21 -29.33
N VAL A 1036 -13.76 24.29 -30.28
CA VAL A 1036 -13.32 24.48 -31.67
C VAL A 1036 -14.00 25.69 -32.32
N ARG A 1037 -15.31 25.89 -32.06
CA ARG A 1037 -16.08 27.02 -32.58
C ARG A 1037 -15.66 28.35 -31.95
N ALA A 1038 -15.48 28.37 -30.63
CA ALA A 1038 -15.14 29.56 -29.87
C ALA A 1038 -13.64 29.93 -29.98
N ARG A 1039 -12.80 28.99 -30.47
CA ARG A 1039 -11.33 29.11 -30.51
C ARG A 1039 -10.72 29.43 -29.14
N THR A 1040 -11.42 29.04 -28.08
CA THR A 1040 -11.00 29.16 -26.70
C THR A 1040 -11.64 28.00 -25.92
N PRO A 1041 -10.90 27.33 -25.02
CA PRO A 1041 -11.46 26.25 -24.24
C PRO A 1041 -12.63 26.70 -23.36
N GLY A 1042 -13.75 25.99 -23.49
CA GLY A 1042 -14.95 26.18 -22.69
C GLY A 1042 -14.82 25.60 -21.28
N SER A 1043 -15.87 25.76 -20.48
CA SER A 1043 -15.94 25.22 -19.11
C SER A 1043 -15.90 23.68 -19.10
N ALA A 1044 -16.56 23.02 -20.06
CA ALA A 1044 -16.56 21.57 -20.19
C ALA A 1044 -15.15 21.01 -20.40
N MET A 1045 -14.38 21.63 -21.28
CA MET A 1045 -13.01 21.24 -21.55
C MET A 1045 -12.07 21.51 -20.37
N THR A 1046 -12.23 22.65 -19.70
CA THR A 1046 -11.49 22.97 -18.47
C THR A 1046 -11.79 21.95 -17.37
N ARG A 1047 -13.04 21.49 -17.28
CA ARG A 1047 -13.47 20.44 -16.34
C ARG A 1047 -12.87 19.08 -16.67
N ARG A 1048 -12.86 18.65 -17.94
CA ARG A 1048 -12.21 17.40 -18.36
C ARG A 1048 -10.71 17.40 -18.07
N ALA A 1049 -10.04 18.54 -18.28
CA ALA A 1049 -8.62 18.70 -17.94
C ALA A 1049 -8.38 18.58 -16.43
N LEU A 1050 -9.25 19.19 -15.60
CA LEU A 1050 -9.22 19.05 -14.15
C LEU A 1050 -9.43 17.58 -13.73
N GLU A 1051 -10.46 16.91 -14.26
CA GLU A 1051 -10.76 15.50 -13.95
C GLU A 1051 -9.60 14.57 -14.29
N SER A 1052 -8.96 14.77 -15.45
CA SER A 1052 -7.79 14.01 -15.87
C SER A 1052 -6.62 14.20 -14.90
N MET A 1053 -6.42 15.42 -14.42
CA MET A 1053 -5.39 15.72 -13.42
C MET A 1053 -5.74 15.10 -12.06
N LEU A 1054 -6.99 15.24 -11.58
CA LEU A 1054 -7.43 14.65 -10.31
C LEU A 1054 -7.37 13.13 -10.33
N ALA A 1055 -7.64 12.49 -11.47
CA ALA A 1055 -7.49 11.05 -11.65
C ALA A 1055 -6.04 10.59 -11.37
N MET A 1056 -5.02 11.34 -11.84
CA MET A 1056 -3.62 11.02 -11.54
C MET A 1056 -3.31 11.13 -10.05
N TYR A 1057 -3.83 12.16 -9.36
CA TYR A 1057 -3.63 12.28 -7.91
C TYR A 1057 -4.36 11.17 -7.12
N ARG A 1058 -5.57 10.81 -7.55
CA ARG A 1058 -6.41 9.80 -6.89
C ARG A 1058 -5.89 8.37 -7.13
N ALA A 1059 -5.23 8.13 -8.26
CA ALA A 1059 -4.61 6.84 -8.57
C ALA A 1059 -3.42 6.49 -7.66
N GLU A 1060 -2.83 7.46 -6.94
CA GLU A 1060 -1.73 7.18 -6.02
C GLU A 1060 -2.23 6.65 -4.67
N ALA A 1061 -1.58 5.63 -4.14
CA ALA A 1061 -1.80 5.13 -2.78
C ALA A 1061 -1.13 6.04 -1.72
N SER A 1062 -1.29 7.36 -1.83
CA SER A 1062 -0.69 8.37 -0.96
C SER A 1062 -1.76 9.28 -0.34
N PRO A 1063 -1.94 9.25 1.00
CA PRO A 1063 -2.92 10.12 1.68
C PRO A 1063 -2.66 11.61 1.47
N ILE A 1064 -1.39 12.00 1.28
CA ILE A 1064 -1.03 13.39 0.97
C ILE A 1064 -1.58 13.76 -0.42
N ARG A 1065 -1.46 12.87 -1.40
CA ARG A 1065 -1.92 13.13 -2.78
C ARG A 1065 -3.43 13.11 -2.90
N HIS A 1066 -4.12 12.26 -2.14
CA HIS A 1066 -5.58 12.32 -2.02
C HIS A 1066 -6.05 13.62 -1.37
N ARG A 1067 -5.38 14.09 -0.32
CA ARG A 1067 -5.68 15.41 0.27
C ARG A 1067 -5.42 16.54 -0.72
N LEU A 1068 -4.28 16.53 -1.41
CA LEU A 1068 -3.97 17.52 -2.43
C LEU A 1068 -4.99 17.49 -3.57
N ALA A 1069 -5.49 16.32 -3.98
CA ALA A 1069 -6.57 16.20 -4.96
C ALA A 1069 -7.83 16.92 -4.47
N GLN A 1070 -8.22 16.69 -3.22
CA GLN A 1070 -9.40 17.32 -2.62
C GLN A 1070 -9.23 18.84 -2.51
N GLU A 1071 -8.10 19.32 -1.99
CA GLU A 1071 -7.80 20.75 -1.88
C GLU A 1071 -7.78 21.44 -3.27
N PHE A 1072 -7.30 20.73 -4.31
CA PHE A 1072 -7.28 21.24 -5.68
C PHE A 1072 -8.68 21.29 -6.30
N GLU A 1073 -9.51 20.28 -6.05
CA GLU A 1073 -10.93 20.25 -6.44
C GLU A 1073 -11.73 21.34 -5.72
N ASP A 1074 -11.47 21.55 -4.43
CA ASP A 1074 -12.06 22.64 -3.63
C ASP A 1074 -11.68 24.02 -4.21
N ALA A 1075 -10.41 24.23 -4.54
CA ALA A 1075 -9.96 25.45 -5.22
C ALA A 1075 -10.63 25.64 -6.60
N ALA A 1076 -10.83 24.54 -7.34
CA ALA A 1076 -11.46 24.58 -8.66
C ALA A 1076 -12.95 24.95 -8.61
N GLU A 1077 -13.64 24.51 -7.56
CA GLU A 1077 -15.06 24.77 -7.34
C GLU A 1077 -15.33 26.06 -6.56
N GLY A 1078 -14.28 26.79 -6.17
CA GLY A 1078 -14.41 28.03 -5.40
C GLY A 1078 -14.79 27.81 -3.94
N ARG A 1079 -14.54 26.62 -3.40
CA ARG A 1079 -14.64 26.31 -1.97
C ARG A 1079 -13.39 26.81 -1.21
N ASP A 1080 -13.44 26.73 0.11
CA ASP A 1080 -12.33 27.11 0.98
C ASP A 1080 -11.12 26.17 0.75
N ALA A 1081 -10.01 26.73 0.27
CA ALA A 1081 -8.78 26.02 -0.02
C ALA A 1081 -7.56 26.91 0.30
N PRO A 1082 -6.41 26.32 0.69
CA PRO A 1082 -5.20 27.09 1.02
C PRO A 1082 -4.75 28.03 -0.12
N GLU A 1083 -4.16 29.18 0.21
CA GLU A 1083 -3.74 30.19 -0.79
C GLU A 1083 -2.79 29.62 -1.86
N TYR A 1084 -1.85 28.75 -1.47
CA TYR A 1084 -0.94 28.09 -2.42
C TYR A 1084 -1.71 27.23 -3.42
N MET A 1085 -2.81 26.60 -2.99
CA MET A 1085 -3.63 25.73 -3.84
C MET A 1085 -4.47 26.55 -4.81
N GLN A 1086 -4.99 27.70 -4.37
CA GLN A 1086 -5.67 28.66 -5.25
C GLN A 1086 -4.73 29.16 -6.36
N MET A 1087 -3.48 29.44 -6.01
CA MET A 1087 -2.46 29.82 -6.99
C MET A 1087 -2.13 28.68 -7.97
N TRP A 1088 -2.00 27.44 -7.48
CA TRP A 1088 -1.75 26.27 -8.32
C TRP A 1088 -2.91 26.00 -9.28
N TRP A 1089 -4.15 26.13 -8.80
CA TRP A 1089 -5.33 26.04 -9.65
C TRP A 1089 -5.35 27.13 -10.72
N TYR A 1090 -5.08 28.39 -10.33
CA TYR A 1090 -5.02 29.50 -11.27
C TYR A 1090 -3.96 29.26 -12.37
N ALA A 1091 -2.75 28.85 -11.98
CA ALA A 1091 -1.67 28.53 -12.90
C ALA A 1091 -2.04 27.35 -13.83
N PHE A 1092 -2.62 26.29 -13.29
CA PHE A 1092 -3.10 25.14 -14.08
C PHE A 1092 -4.15 25.56 -15.10
N LYS A 1093 -5.18 26.29 -14.66
CA LYS A 1093 -6.27 26.77 -15.53
C LYS A 1093 -5.73 27.66 -16.64
N ARG A 1094 -4.84 28.62 -16.32
CA ARG A 1094 -4.26 29.52 -17.32
C ARG A 1094 -3.33 28.80 -18.30
N THR A 1095 -2.53 27.85 -17.81
CA THR A 1095 -1.66 27.01 -18.66
C THR A 1095 -2.49 26.16 -19.61
N ALA A 1096 -3.52 25.47 -19.11
CA ALA A 1096 -4.43 24.67 -19.91
C ALA A 1096 -5.11 25.50 -21.01
N ILE A 1097 -5.62 26.69 -20.67
CA ILE A 1097 -6.22 27.61 -21.65
C ILE A 1097 -5.21 28.02 -22.72
N GLY A 1098 -4.02 28.46 -22.30
CA GLY A 1098 -2.98 28.95 -23.19
C GLY A 1098 -2.46 27.91 -24.18
N ILE A 1099 -2.44 26.62 -23.81
CA ILE A 1099 -2.07 25.51 -24.71
C ILE A 1099 -2.99 25.48 -25.93
N TYR A 1100 -4.31 25.50 -25.72
CA TYR A 1100 -5.26 25.43 -26.83
C TYR A 1100 -5.34 26.75 -27.61
N GLU A 1101 -5.26 27.91 -26.94
CA GLU A 1101 -5.16 29.21 -27.63
C GLU A 1101 -3.96 29.25 -28.57
N PHE A 1102 -2.79 28.76 -28.14
CA PHE A 1102 -1.61 28.64 -28.97
C PHE A 1102 -1.84 27.71 -30.17
N MET A 1103 -2.37 26.50 -29.92
CA MET A 1103 -2.64 25.53 -31.00
C MET A 1103 -3.62 26.09 -32.04
N PHE A 1104 -4.69 26.78 -31.60
CA PHE A 1104 -5.62 27.43 -32.52
C PHE A 1104 -4.97 28.57 -33.31
N GLY A 1105 -4.00 29.26 -32.72
CA GLY A 1105 -3.21 30.30 -33.39
C GLY A 1105 -2.25 29.78 -34.48
N LEU A 1106 -1.96 28.47 -34.53
CA LEU A 1106 -1.15 27.87 -35.60
C LEU A 1106 -1.95 27.69 -36.90
N LEU A 1107 -3.29 27.74 -36.85
CA LEU A 1107 -4.15 27.54 -38.01
C LEU A 1107 -4.41 28.86 -38.75
N PRO A 1108 -4.29 28.88 -40.10
CA PRO A 1108 -4.74 30.01 -40.92
C PRO A 1108 -6.23 30.32 -40.74
N GLU A 1109 -6.62 31.60 -40.76
CA GLU A 1109 -8.02 32.02 -40.57
C GLU A 1109 -9.00 31.46 -41.62
N ASP A 1110 -8.51 31.03 -42.78
CA ASP A 1110 -9.27 30.58 -43.95
C ASP A 1110 -9.43 29.05 -44.06
N LYS A 1111 -8.76 28.24 -43.23
CA LYS A 1111 -8.91 26.77 -43.23
C LYS A 1111 -10.05 26.31 -42.31
N PRO A 1112 -10.88 25.33 -42.73
CA PRO A 1112 -11.91 24.75 -41.87
C PRO A 1112 -11.27 24.03 -40.68
N TYR A 1113 -11.76 24.33 -39.47
CA TYR A 1113 -11.25 23.75 -38.24
C TYR A 1113 -11.66 22.29 -38.12
N SER A 1114 -10.67 21.40 -37.98
CA SER A 1114 -10.85 20.01 -37.59
C SER A 1114 -9.72 19.60 -36.64
N VAL A 1115 -9.96 18.60 -35.80
CA VAL A 1115 -8.94 18.02 -34.90
C VAL A 1115 -7.72 17.55 -35.71
N TYR A 1116 -7.94 17.04 -36.92
CA TYR A 1116 -6.87 16.65 -37.83
C TYR A 1116 -6.04 17.86 -38.29
N ALA A 1117 -6.68 18.94 -38.74
CA ALA A 1117 -5.97 20.16 -39.15
C ALA A 1117 -5.15 20.77 -38.00
N LEU A 1118 -5.70 20.78 -36.79
CA LEU A 1118 -5.01 21.28 -35.59
C LEU A 1118 -3.77 20.45 -35.25
N ARG A 1119 -3.89 19.11 -35.36
CA ARG A 1119 -2.77 18.18 -35.17
C ARG A 1119 -1.67 18.39 -36.19
N GLU A 1120 -2.02 18.47 -37.48
CA GLU A 1120 -1.05 18.68 -38.55
C GLU A 1120 -0.32 20.02 -38.37
N ALA A 1121 -1.03 21.10 -38.04
CA ALA A 1121 -0.41 22.41 -37.79
C ALA A 1121 0.58 22.37 -36.61
N LEU A 1122 0.23 21.67 -35.53
CA LEU A 1122 1.13 21.50 -34.39
C LEU A 1122 2.36 20.65 -34.75
N VAL A 1123 2.17 19.53 -35.47
CA VAL A 1123 3.25 18.67 -35.95
C VAL A 1123 4.19 19.44 -36.88
N GLU A 1124 3.65 20.22 -37.83
CA GLU A 1124 4.42 21.06 -38.74
C GLU A 1124 5.24 22.12 -37.99
N TRP A 1125 4.62 22.83 -37.03
CA TRP A 1125 5.33 23.81 -36.22
C TRP A 1125 6.47 23.16 -35.41
N MET A 1126 6.23 22.00 -34.79
CA MET A 1126 7.25 21.31 -34.01
C MET A 1126 8.40 20.80 -34.89
N ARG A 1127 8.13 20.34 -36.12
CA ARG A 1127 9.19 19.89 -37.06
C ARG A 1127 10.16 21.00 -37.48
N LEU A 1128 9.80 22.28 -37.28
CA LEU A 1128 10.73 23.39 -37.50
C LEU A 1128 11.85 23.45 -36.43
N ILE A 1129 11.66 22.79 -35.29
CA ILE A 1129 12.54 22.84 -34.13
C ILE A 1129 13.49 21.62 -34.16
N HIS A 1130 14.69 21.79 -34.72
CA HIS A 1130 15.62 20.68 -34.91
C HIS A 1130 16.50 20.48 -33.68
N VAL A 1131 16.09 19.62 -32.75
CA VAL A 1131 16.81 19.31 -31.49
C VAL A 1131 16.73 17.82 -31.15
N PRO A 1132 17.72 17.25 -30.41
CA PRO A 1132 17.62 15.88 -29.91
C PRO A 1132 16.58 15.81 -28.78
N VAL A 1133 15.53 15.02 -29.01
CA VAL A 1133 14.40 14.85 -28.08
C VAL A 1133 14.43 13.46 -27.44
N THR A 1134 14.36 13.44 -26.11
CA THR A 1134 14.16 12.21 -25.33
C THR A 1134 12.88 12.33 -24.52
N LEU A 1135 11.95 11.40 -24.72
CA LEU A 1135 10.71 11.28 -23.97
C LEU A 1135 10.84 10.22 -22.88
N PHE A 1136 10.58 10.60 -21.64
CA PHE A 1136 10.54 9.71 -20.48
C PHE A 1136 9.09 9.40 -20.14
N ILE A 1137 8.68 8.13 -20.17
CA ILE A 1137 7.30 7.70 -19.88
C ILE A 1137 7.27 6.92 -18.58
N ALA A 1138 6.45 7.35 -17.61
CA ALA A 1138 6.31 6.66 -16.35
C ALA A 1138 5.38 5.43 -16.50
N SER A 1139 5.74 4.29 -15.89
CA SER A 1139 5.02 3.02 -16.03
C SER A 1139 3.54 3.09 -15.61
N ASP A 1140 3.25 3.89 -14.58
CA ASP A 1140 1.91 4.17 -14.06
C ASP A 1140 1.59 5.68 -14.16
N GLY A 1141 2.13 6.35 -15.19
CA GLY A 1141 1.95 7.77 -15.46
C GLY A 1141 0.73 8.11 -16.30
N VAL A 1142 0.84 9.16 -17.12
CA VAL A 1142 -0.24 9.63 -18.01
C VAL A 1142 -0.78 8.52 -18.93
N ALA A 1143 0.08 7.60 -19.38
CA ALA A 1143 -0.30 6.48 -20.24
C ALA A 1143 -1.41 5.60 -19.65
N LYS A 1144 -1.46 5.43 -18.32
CA LYS A 1144 -2.47 4.61 -17.63
C LYS A 1144 -3.88 5.19 -17.69
N GLY A 1145 -3.99 6.51 -17.88
CA GLY A 1145 -5.26 7.21 -18.05
C GLY A 1145 -5.80 7.21 -19.49
N ILE A 1146 -5.00 6.75 -20.46
CA ILE A 1146 -5.37 6.71 -21.88
C ILE A 1146 -6.11 5.38 -22.17
N PRO A 1147 -7.28 5.41 -22.84
CA PRO A 1147 -8.00 4.20 -23.21
C PRO A 1147 -7.12 3.24 -24.04
N PRO A 1148 -7.21 1.91 -23.83
CA PRO A 1148 -6.36 0.93 -24.53
C PRO A 1148 -6.40 1.07 -26.05
N GLU A 1149 -7.57 1.35 -26.63
CA GLU A 1149 -7.73 1.56 -28.08
C GLU A 1149 -7.01 2.81 -28.61
N VAL A 1150 -6.77 3.82 -27.76
CA VAL A 1150 -6.00 5.01 -28.13
C VAL A 1150 -4.50 4.76 -27.89
N LEU A 1151 -4.15 3.99 -26.85
CA LEU A 1151 -2.77 3.69 -26.49
C LEU A 1151 -2.02 2.90 -27.59
N GLU A 1152 -2.72 2.09 -28.38
CA GLU A 1152 -2.12 1.36 -29.52
C GLU A 1152 -1.50 2.30 -30.56
N GLU A 1153 -2.13 3.45 -30.82
CA GLU A 1153 -1.64 4.45 -31.80
C GLU A 1153 -0.85 5.61 -31.15
N TRP A 1154 -1.02 5.81 -29.84
CA TRP A 1154 -0.49 6.96 -29.08
C TRP A 1154 0.41 6.57 -27.89
N GLY A 1155 0.91 5.33 -27.87
CA GLY A 1155 1.76 4.81 -26.78
C GLY A 1155 3.09 5.54 -26.60
N ASP A 1156 3.54 6.29 -27.61
CA ASP A 1156 4.70 7.19 -27.55
C ASP A 1156 4.33 8.68 -27.39
N PHE A 1157 3.06 8.95 -27.05
CA PHE A 1157 2.47 10.29 -26.97
C PHE A 1157 2.59 11.14 -28.25
N GLY A 1158 2.85 10.50 -29.40
CA GLY A 1158 3.01 11.17 -30.69
C GLY A 1158 4.44 11.66 -30.97
N LEU A 1159 5.44 11.23 -30.20
CA LEU A 1159 6.85 11.59 -30.41
C LEU A 1159 7.29 11.29 -31.84
N HIS A 1160 7.14 10.03 -32.30
CA HIS A 1160 7.64 9.62 -33.62
C HIS A 1160 6.81 10.19 -34.78
N LYS A 1161 5.63 10.77 -34.51
CA LYS A 1161 4.87 11.53 -35.51
C LYS A 1161 5.59 12.84 -35.87
N VAL A 1162 6.43 13.38 -34.96
CA VAL A 1162 7.20 14.62 -35.15
C VAL A 1162 8.68 14.33 -35.37
N TYR A 1163 9.29 13.51 -34.50
CA TYR A 1163 10.72 13.20 -34.47
C TYR A 1163 10.92 11.69 -34.67
N PRO A 1164 11.15 11.23 -35.91
CA PRO A 1164 11.37 9.81 -36.20
C PRO A 1164 12.58 9.20 -35.45
N ASP A 1165 13.58 10.03 -35.12
CA ASP A 1165 14.78 9.63 -34.37
C ASP A 1165 14.68 9.96 -32.86
N GLY A 1166 13.49 10.33 -32.37
CA GLY A 1166 13.25 10.62 -30.96
C GLY A 1166 13.47 9.37 -30.09
N GLN A 1167 14.05 9.56 -28.90
CA GLN A 1167 14.29 8.43 -27.98
C GLN A 1167 13.19 8.33 -26.94
N ILE A 1168 12.79 7.10 -26.59
CA ILE A 1168 11.84 6.83 -25.50
C ILE A 1168 12.56 6.06 -24.40
N VAL A 1169 12.38 6.50 -23.17
CA VAL A 1169 12.88 5.83 -21.96
C VAL A 1169 11.70 5.57 -21.04
N HIS A 1170 11.45 4.30 -20.72
CA HIS A 1170 10.43 3.94 -19.73
C HIS A 1170 11.05 3.98 -18.33
N VAL A 1171 10.37 4.65 -17.41
CA VAL A 1171 10.82 4.84 -16.02
C VAL A 1171 9.77 4.25 -15.10
N LYS A 1172 10.18 3.49 -14.08
CA LYS A 1172 9.22 3.00 -13.08
C LYS A 1172 8.70 4.13 -12.22
N GLY A 1173 7.40 4.09 -11.94
CA GLY A 1173 6.73 5.03 -11.06
C GLY A 1173 5.47 5.60 -11.69
N THR A 1174 4.87 6.52 -10.96
CA THR A 1174 3.70 7.30 -11.35
C THR A 1174 4.14 8.64 -11.95
N HIS A 1175 3.18 9.43 -12.42
CA HIS A 1175 3.40 10.83 -12.85
C HIS A 1175 4.19 11.65 -11.82
N PHE A 1176 3.99 11.39 -10.51
CA PHE A 1176 4.64 12.15 -9.44
C PHE A 1176 5.84 11.45 -8.78
N THR A 1177 5.94 10.11 -8.83
CA THR A 1177 7.01 9.35 -8.16
C THR A 1177 8.16 8.98 -9.09
N MET A 1178 8.03 9.21 -10.41
CA MET A 1178 9.12 8.99 -11.37
C MET A 1178 10.42 9.74 -10.99
N PHE A 1179 10.31 10.86 -10.26
CA PHE A 1179 11.43 11.66 -9.77
C PHE A 1179 12.24 11.02 -8.64
N ASP A 1180 11.66 10.05 -7.92
CA ASP A 1180 12.29 9.42 -6.75
C ASP A 1180 13.37 8.39 -7.12
N THR A 1181 13.53 8.09 -8.41
CA THR A 1181 14.33 6.97 -8.90
C THR A 1181 15.62 7.43 -9.60
N ASP A 1182 16.69 6.66 -9.43
CA ASP A 1182 17.91 6.83 -10.22
C ASP A 1182 17.71 6.42 -11.69
N GLU A 1183 16.67 5.62 -11.98
CA GLU A 1183 16.22 5.25 -13.33
C GLU A 1183 15.82 6.49 -14.15
N LEU A 1184 15.35 7.58 -13.52
CA LEU A 1184 15.14 8.87 -14.19
C LEU A 1184 16.39 9.76 -14.14
N ALA A 1185 17.01 9.87 -12.96
CA ALA A 1185 18.09 10.84 -12.74
C ALA A 1185 19.34 10.52 -13.56
N GLN A 1186 19.72 9.24 -13.71
CA GLN A 1186 20.92 8.88 -14.47
C GLN A 1186 20.79 9.16 -15.96
N PRO A 1187 19.73 8.73 -16.68
CA PRO A 1187 19.59 9.03 -18.11
C PRO A 1187 19.47 10.52 -18.43
N LEU A 1188 18.79 11.31 -17.58
CA LEU A 1188 18.71 12.77 -17.74
C LEU A 1188 20.08 13.45 -17.75
N GLN A 1189 21.02 12.87 -17.03
CA GLN A 1189 22.41 13.31 -16.98
C GLN A 1189 23.23 12.67 -18.10
N ALA A 1190 23.09 11.36 -18.34
CA ALA A 1190 23.86 10.57 -19.30
C ALA A 1190 23.60 10.95 -20.76
N ALA A 1191 22.42 11.50 -21.07
CA ALA A 1191 22.14 12.14 -22.36
C ALA A 1191 23.10 13.30 -22.69
N TRP A 1192 23.95 13.69 -21.74
CA TRP A 1192 25.07 14.61 -21.91
C TRP A 1192 26.32 14.11 -21.17
N SER A 1193 27.39 13.74 -21.90
CA SER A 1193 28.70 13.49 -21.29
C SER A 1193 29.61 14.71 -21.52
N PRO A 1194 30.30 15.23 -20.50
CA PRO A 1194 31.30 16.29 -20.67
C PRO A 1194 32.46 15.92 -21.60
N ALA A 1195 32.63 14.63 -21.89
CA ALA A 1195 33.74 14.08 -22.66
C ALA A 1195 33.61 14.25 -24.19
N SER A 1196 32.53 14.86 -24.70
CA SER A 1196 32.32 15.09 -26.14
C SER A 1196 32.52 16.55 -26.60
N LYS A 1197 33.25 17.37 -25.83
CA LYS A 1197 33.79 18.66 -26.30
C LYS A 1197 35.07 18.49 -27.10
#